data_AF-A0A1Q9P841-F1
#
_entry.id   AF-A0A1Q9P841-F1
#
_cell.length_a   1.000
_cell.length_b   1.000
_cell.length_c   1.000
_cell.angle_alpha   90.00
_cell.angle_beta   90.00
_cell.angle_gamma   90.00
#
_symmetry.space_group_name_H-M   'P 1'
#
loop_
_entity.id
_entity.type
_entity.pdbx_description
1 polymer ?
#
loop_
_entity_poly.entity_id
_entity_poly.type
_entity_poly.pdbx_seq_one_letter_code
_entity_poly.pdbx_strand_id
1 'polypeptide(L)'
;MNCLVLSTGKLYLLRIHHHVGFFRSAPRMINSRRKSLSLLVVALMLGTLGPITGSFIISGLDSASKGHVLSAVPTDQVPLSRVAFVAPNPNSYVDEFAYMAAVPTSLFYFNDTQYISPLIYSEGSESESWLLDDWSEYLSYDGGITQAIAIGDFSESYLSQLQHDVGVKIYPRITGTTAAEIASLLAVNAWSSSPNVVIGLLKDDFDTPTVITGDATHTFENQASELMEFGGSVTYGIPSVINFTPPAWAGWIEGRFNWTGNEILTHELIDPNGELVDYSVYNQVYFSRLVGFVQAPVPLNFWVPKTSDGTWAMNITRDTSGTTNMDNEVACHPGYTQTVAIPTNAKWLNVSLVWDNAATDLNLALVDPNGRLAMWAPAGSILSNPGRELIELPYPMSGDWTIIASWMNANEEQNNIELSWTISSLPTDLQPYMESAANAAVLASLLNAPLLYVYEDQIPTDTDWALNRLGVTDVYLVDPSNLQDGGLSGLLSSYGALYNLQTYSDLTSMIKSRSNSQDVVVTVPVGDHNEFFAPASFSAAAHGSPVFSLCGNDNELTTRAQETWAPYLIGPEIDNIYVIEKYENRAENGWYDERIPNKFSMMESETSFEAFLTSRNAYNSTTPQPVVVVSPVSLLPLSFDRSLQTHFNPGRIPATTSSMSSVLINRGLLHRFLFLASEQSDTSLVSMYAYTDGANYVDNNYDYHLLYQIENSTDALETAGFSIESHVGQNEAFEILDSQVALWSLSTHGTLTELPRDPPDRPNGIGYFSMRNTDAPYGFEESLTVRESPSDSNSLVNPVQFPEVSNHVIKSTHELDAAIGNIGSPIVILTACLLGGTEMPLMLMEHGAVAVTAAPRTVYFQPAGMLSVLLTQSLCEGYTAAEALSYGLMMTSSDYSDPLIDRIIIDYANQQILFGDPSIRLYEPTAAPHVTAVDPLEESFGTHVPGQGIRWVAALGSSSYLPTILTELGA
;
A
#
# COMPACT_ATOMS: atom_id res chain seq x y z
N MET A 1 -37.97 -10.21 -39.35
CA MET A 1 -39.44 -10.16 -39.57
C MET A 1 -39.97 -8.83 -39.02
N ASN A 2 -41.24 -8.48 -39.25
CA ASN A 2 -41.71 -7.08 -39.23
C ASN A 2 -42.45 -6.67 -37.94
N CYS A 3 -42.74 -5.35 -37.84
CA CYS A 3 -43.43 -4.61 -36.75
C CYS A 3 -42.52 -4.31 -35.53
N LEU A 4 -42.05 -3.08 -35.24
CA LEU A 4 -42.31 -1.70 -35.75
C LEU A 4 -43.60 -1.02 -35.21
N VAL A 5 -43.50 0.27 -34.81
CA VAL A 5 -44.54 1.27 -34.42
C VAL A 5 -45.00 1.24 -32.93
N LEU A 6 -45.12 2.35 -32.16
CA LEU A 6 -44.42 3.67 -32.07
C LEU A 6 -44.96 4.53 -30.88
N SER A 7 -44.19 5.57 -30.51
CA SER A 7 -44.62 6.93 -30.08
C SER A 7 -45.31 7.25 -28.72
N THR A 8 -44.55 7.97 -27.87
CA THR A 8 -44.85 9.29 -27.23
C THR A 8 -46.01 9.50 -26.23
N GLY A 9 -45.74 10.28 -25.15
CA GLY A 9 -46.78 10.97 -24.38
C GLY A 9 -46.33 11.81 -23.17
N LYS A 10 -45.67 12.98 -23.36
CA LYS A 10 -45.55 14.00 -22.28
C LYS A 10 -46.89 14.72 -22.07
N LEU A 11 -47.31 14.94 -20.82
CA LEU A 11 -48.35 15.93 -20.50
C LEU A 11 -48.11 16.60 -19.13
N TYR A 12 -47.99 17.93 -19.13
CA TYR A 12 -48.03 18.74 -17.90
C TYR A 12 -49.47 18.88 -17.39
N LEU A 13 -49.65 19.03 -16.07
CA LEU A 13 -50.89 19.63 -15.54
C LEU A 13 -50.66 20.39 -14.23
N LEU A 14 -50.70 21.72 -14.32
CA LEU A 14 -50.74 22.65 -13.19
C LEU A 14 -51.96 22.41 -12.29
N ARG A 15 -51.82 22.67 -10.99
CA ARG A 15 -52.89 23.31 -10.21
C ARG A 15 -52.36 24.42 -9.33
N ILE A 16 -53.19 25.44 -9.15
CA ILE A 16 -52.82 26.78 -8.67
C ILE A 16 -53.95 27.31 -7.77
N HIS A 17 -53.59 28.16 -6.79
CA HIS A 17 -54.47 29.02 -5.96
C HIS A 17 -55.33 28.32 -4.87
N HIS A 18 -55.73 28.98 -3.76
CA HIS A 18 -55.71 30.42 -3.42
C HIS A 18 -55.70 30.68 -1.88
N HIS A 19 -55.05 31.79 -1.43
CA HIS A 19 -55.54 32.86 -0.51
C HIS A 19 -56.31 32.56 0.82
N VAL A 20 -56.29 33.39 1.90
CA VAL A 20 -55.70 34.72 2.20
C VAL A 20 -55.62 35.03 3.73
N GLY A 21 -54.59 35.79 4.16
CA GLY A 21 -54.62 36.80 5.27
C GLY A 21 -54.78 36.36 6.74
N PHE A 22 -54.49 37.20 7.76
CA PHE A 22 -53.83 38.54 7.76
C PHE A 22 -53.39 39.01 9.19
N PHE A 23 -52.21 39.66 9.27
CA PHE A 23 -51.74 40.70 10.24
C PHE A 23 -51.46 40.46 11.76
N ARG A 24 -50.24 40.91 12.17
CA ARG A 24 -49.81 41.59 13.44
C ARG A 24 -49.84 40.76 14.75
N SER A 25 -48.88 40.86 15.69
CA SER A 25 -47.81 41.86 15.96
C SER A 25 -46.64 41.30 16.82
N ALA A 26 -45.53 42.06 16.92
CA ALA A 26 -44.34 41.84 17.79
C ALA A 26 -44.63 42.18 19.30
N PRO A 27 -43.68 42.05 20.29
CA PRO A 27 -42.21 41.88 20.17
C PRO A 27 -41.44 41.01 21.23
N ARG A 28 -40.13 40.82 20.96
CA ARG A 28 -38.95 40.65 21.86
C ARG A 28 -39.12 40.05 23.28
N MET A 29 -38.28 39.05 23.60
CA MET A 29 -37.26 39.20 24.66
C MET A 29 -36.09 38.19 24.54
N ILE A 30 -35.07 38.33 25.39
CA ILE A 30 -33.76 37.65 25.35
C ILE A 30 -33.48 36.95 26.69
N ASN A 31 -32.88 35.75 26.65
CA ASN A 31 -31.87 35.17 27.59
C ASN A 31 -31.74 33.65 27.32
N SER A 32 -30.59 32.98 27.27
CA SER A 32 -29.27 33.11 27.93
C SER A 32 -29.20 32.63 29.39
N ARG A 33 -28.32 31.65 29.66
CA ARG A 33 -27.57 31.46 30.93
C ARG A 33 -26.46 30.40 30.79
N ARG A 34 -25.32 30.64 31.45
CA ARG A 34 -24.14 29.75 31.54
C ARG A 34 -24.09 28.99 32.87
N LYS A 35 -23.27 27.92 32.91
CA LYS A 35 -22.77 27.21 34.11
C LYS A 35 -21.86 28.11 34.98
N SER A 36 -21.75 27.85 36.30
CA SER A 36 -20.53 28.18 37.12
C SER A 36 -20.57 27.73 38.60
N LEU A 37 -19.58 26.92 39.03
CA LEU A 37 -18.87 26.89 40.35
C LEU A 37 -19.67 26.52 41.64
N SER A 38 -19.09 26.02 42.77
CA SER A 38 -17.68 25.83 43.18
C SER A 38 -17.44 24.76 44.30
N LEU A 39 -16.16 24.60 44.70
CA LEU A 39 -15.48 23.63 45.62
C LEU A 39 -15.86 23.77 47.16
N LEU A 40 -15.31 23.11 48.22
CA LEU A 40 -13.91 22.70 48.53
C LEU A 40 -13.69 21.86 49.86
N VAL A 41 -13.07 20.65 49.76
CA VAL A 41 -11.96 19.95 50.55
C VAL A 41 -11.93 19.82 52.12
N VAL A 42 -11.15 18.82 52.61
CA VAL A 42 -10.60 18.54 54.00
C VAL A 42 -11.41 17.51 54.83
N ALA A 43 -10.90 16.48 55.56
CA ALA A 43 -9.64 15.66 55.64
C ALA A 43 -9.95 14.39 56.53
N LEU A 44 -9.10 13.55 57.19
CA LEU A 44 -7.67 13.42 57.56
C LEU A 44 -7.40 11.95 58.08
N MET A 45 -6.19 11.62 58.61
CA MET A 45 -5.70 10.36 59.28
C MET A 45 -5.27 9.17 58.38
N LEU A 46 -4.41 8.21 58.82
CA LEU A 46 -3.04 8.22 59.38
C LEU A 46 -2.61 6.77 59.77
N GLY A 47 -1.41 6.27 59.38
CA GLY A 47 -0.78 5.12 60.07
C GLY A 47 0.22 4.20 59.33
N THR A 48 1.54 4.49 59.44
CA THR A 48 2.69 3.54 59.68
C THR A 48 2.88 2.26 58.83
N LEU A 49 4.09 1.81 58.43
CA LEU A 49 5.49 2.20 58.72
C LEU A 49 6.47 1.45 57.77
N GLY A 50 7.65 2.04 57.46
CA GLY A 50 8.87 1.28 57.11
C GLY A 50 9.46 1.47 55.69
N PRO A 51 10.75 1.87 55.54
CA PRO A 51 11.38 2.07 54.22
C PRO A 51 12.40 0.99 53.83
N ILE A 52 12.59 0.79 52.51
CA ILE A 52 13.81 0.23 51.91
C ILE A 52 14.28 1.20 50.83
N THR A 53 15.53 1.67 50.93
CA THR A 53 16.13 2.61 49.98
C THR A 53 16.86 1.87 48.86
N GLY A 54 16.16 1.59 47.75
CA GLY A 54 16.78 1.31 46.46
C GLY A 54 16.88 2.60 45.64
N SER A 55 18.07 2.97 45.19
CA SER A 55 18.29 4.22 44.44
C SER A 55 17.93 4.09 42.97
N PHE A 56 16.63 4.08 42.66
CA PHE A 56 16.16 4.33 41.30
C PHE A 56 16.39 5.80 40.94
N ILE A 57 17.13 6.04 39.87
CA ILE A 57 17.25 7.35 39.26
C ILE A 57 15.96 7.59 38.49
N ILE A 58 15.13 8.53 38.96
CA ILE A 58 13.99 9.01 38.19
C ILE A 58 14.53 9.97 37.12
N SER A 59 14.98 9.42 36.00
CA SER A 59 14.90 10.13 34.73
C SER A 59 13.42 10.40 34.44
N GLY A 60 13.11 11.59 33.95
CA GLY A 60 11.73 11.95 33.62
C GLY A 60 11.19 11.04 32.53
N LEU A 61 10.03 10.43 32.77
CA LEU A 61 9.18 9.91 31.71
C LEU A 61 8.53 11.11 31.01
N ASP A 62 9.26 11.72 30.08
CA ASP A 62 8.62 12.49 29.02
C ASP A 62 7.89 11.48 28.15
N SER A 63 6.59 11.31 28.39
CA SER A 63 5.69 10.55 27.53
C SER A 63 5.52 11.31 26.22
N ALA A 64 6.47 11.11 25.30
CA ALA A 64 6.49 11.72 23.99
C ALA A 64 5.42 11.09 23.08
N SER A 65 4.15 11.38 23.36
CA SER A 65 3.11 11.27 22.35
C SER A 65 3.45 12.24 21.22
N LYS A 66 4.13 11.75 20.19
CA LYS A 66 4.37 12.49 18.93
C LYS A 66 3.02 13.04 18.47
N GLY A 67 2.90 14.35 18.34
CA GLY A 67 1.63 14.95 17.92
C GLY A 67 1.36 14.58 16.47
N HIS A 68 0.18 14.02 16.17
CA HIS A 68 -0.26 13.88 14.78
C HIS A 68 -0.33 15.26 14.14
N VAL A 69 0.50 15.48 13.12
CA VAL A 69 0.47 16.67 12.26
C VAL A 69 -0.05 16.20 10.90
N LEU A 70 -0.96 16.99 10.33
CA LEU A 70 -1.66 16.66 9.09
C LEU A 70 -0.68 16.57 7.91
N SER A 71 -0.89 15.61 7.00
CA SER A 71 -0.15 15.51 5.73
C SER A 71 -0.18 16.84 4.95
N ALA A 72 0.94 17.17 4.31
CA ALA A 72 1.28 18.51 3.84
C ALA A 72 0.71 18.90 2.46
N VAL A 73 -0.23 18.13 1.90
CA VAL A 73 -0.90 18.50 0.64
C VAL A 73 -1.61 19.85 0.80
N PRO A 74 -1.36 20.85 -0.07
CA PRO A 74 -1.89 22.20 0.11
C PRO A 74 -3.43 22.24 0.17
N THR A 75 -3.98 22.98 1.14
CA THR A 75 -5.42 23.31 1.17
C THR A 75 -5.85 24.16 -0.02
N ASP A 76 -4.88 24.85 -0.63
CA ASP A 76 -5.04 25.86 -1.67
C ASP A 76 -4.61 25.25 -3.02
N GLN A 77 -5.22 24.12 -3.36
CA GLN A 77 -5.10 23.46 -4.67
C GLN A 77 -6.17 23.99 -5.62
N VAL A 78 -5.78 24.33 -6.85
CA VAL A 78 -6.66 24.92 -7.88
C VAL A 78 -6.61 24.08 -9.16
N PRO A 79 -7.76 23.63 -9.69
CA PRO A 79 -7.80 22.88 -10.94
C PRO A 79 -7.56 23.80 -12.15
N LEU A 80 -6.76 23.34 -13.11
CA LEU A 80 -6.64 23.96 -14.44
C LEU A 80 -7.60 23.26 -15.40
N SER A 81 -8.26 24.00 -16.29
CA SER A 81 -9.20 23.43 -17.27
C SER A 81 -8.48 22.70 -18.42
N ARG A 82 -7.72 21.64 -18.10
CA ARG A 82 -6.70 21.02 -18.95
C ARG A 82 -6.60 19.50 -18.76
N VAL A 83 -6.04 18.82 -19.77
CA VAL A 83 -5.46 17.47 -19.68
C VAL A 83 -4.18 17.37 -20.52
N ALA A 84 -3.23 16.53 -20.11
CA ALA A 84 -2.04 16.17 -20.88
C ALA A 84 -1.90 14.65 -20.99
N PHE A 85 -1.71 14.17 -22.22
CA PHE A 85 -1.58 12.77 -22.59
C PHE A 85 -0.15 12.46 -23.04
N VAL A 86 0.46 11.41 -22.50
CA VAL A 86 1.77 10.86 -22.93
C VAL A 86 1.53 9.52 -23.63
N ALA A 87 2.16 9.31 -24.78
CA ALA A 87 2.10 8.05 -25.52
C ALA A 87 3.11 7.03 -24.94
N PRO A 88 2.68 5.86 -24.42
CA PRO A 88 3.60 4.83 -23.96
C PRO A 88 4.50 4.30 -25.08
N ASN A 89 5.78 4.04 -24.80
CA ASN A 89 6.71 3.49 -25.79
C ASN A 89 7.53 2.30 -25.24
N PRO A 90 7.03 1.05 -25.36
CA PRO A 90 7.64 -0.15 -24.78
C PRO A 90 8.96 -0.61 -25.45
N ASN A 91 9.64 0.27 -26.17
CA ASN A 91 10.88 0.00 -26.93
C ASN A 91 12.06 0.89 -26.51
N SER A 92 11.85 1.94 -25.69
CA SER A 92 12.88 2.90 -25.28
C SER A 92 12.35 3.82 -24.19
N TYR A 93 13.20 4.27 -23.26
CA TYR A 93 12.80 5.08 -22.09
C TYR A 93 12.38 6.55 -22.36
N VAL A 94 12.09 6.90 -23.61
CA VAL A 94 11.87 8.29 -24.05
C VAL A 94 10.59 8.88 -23.47
N ASP A 95 9.56 8.06 -23.26
CA ASP A 95 8.27 8.47 -22.74
C ASP A 95 8.28 8.68 -21.22
N GLU A 96 9.06 7.92 -20.42
CA GLU A 96 9.20 8.24 -18.99
C GLU A 96 9.91 9.57 -18.77
N PHE A 97 11.00 9.84 -19.49
CA PHE A 97 11.64 11.15 -19.45
C PHE A 97 10.72 12.27 -20.00
N ALA A 98 9.90 12.00 -21.02
CA ALA A 98 8.92 12.97 -21.53
C ALA A 98 7.78 13.25 -20.53
N TYR A 99 7.27 12.23 -19.84
CA TYR A 99 6.28 12.36 -18.77
C TYR A 99 6.85 13.20 -17.63
N MET A 100 8.07 12.89 -17.15
CA MET A 100 8.75 13.66 -16.10
C MET A 100 8.97 15.12 -16.51
N ALA A 101 9.28 15.41 -17.79
CA ALA A 101 9.34 16.78 -18.32
C ALA A 101 7.98 17.48 -18.42
N ALA A 102 6.87 16.72 -18.52
CA ALA A 102 5.52 17.25 -18.55
C ALA A 102 4.96 17.60 -17.17
N VAL A 103 5.41 16.94 -16.09
CA VAL A 103 5.00 17.18 -14.70
C VAL A 103 4.96 18.67 -14.32
N PRO A 104 6.04 19.48 -14.46
CA PRO A 104 6.01 20.91 -14.13
C PRO A 104 5.10 21.76 -15.03
N THR A 105 4.56 21.21 -16.11
CA THR A 105 3.56 21.88 -16.96
C THR A 105 2.12 21.58 -16.54
N SER A 106 1.86 20.44 -15.88
CA SER A 106 0.52 20.01 -15.44
C SER A 106 0.30 20.16 -13.92
N LEU A 107 1.38 20.18 -13.12
CA LEU A 107 1.37 20.45 -11.68
C LEU A 107 2.52 21.40 -11.31
N PHE A 108 2.22 22.58 -10.76
CA PHE A 108 3.22 23.57 -10.35
C PHE A 108 2.71 24.52 -9.24
N TYR A 109 3.64 25.21 -8.57
CA TYR A 109 3.33 26.12 -7.47
C TYR A 109 3.53 27.60 -7.85
N PHE A 110 2.54 28.45 -7.61
CA PHE A 110 2.66 29.90 -7.87
C PHE A 110 1.97 30.72 -6.79
N ASN A 111 2.74 31.58 -6.10
CA ASN A 111 2.30 32.35 -4.92
C ASN A 111 1.64 31.46 -3.83
N ASP A 112 2.32 30.38 -3.47
CA ASP A 112 1.91 29.37 -2.47
C ASP A 112 0.65 28.56 -2.82
N THR A 113 -0.03 28.84 -3.94
CA THR A 113 -1.10 28.02 -4.54
C THR A 113 -0.53 26.90 -5.40
N GLN A 114 -1.06 25.67 -5.27
CA GLN A 114 -0.76 24.56 -6.18
C GLN A 114 -1.78 24.53 -7.31
N TYR A 115 -1.32 24.56 -8.57
CA TYR A 115 -2.15 24.37 -9.75
C TYR A 115 -1.97 22.95 -10.27
N ILE A 116 -3.07 22.26 -10.60
CA ILE A 116 -3.05 20.85 -11.02
C ILE A 116 -4.01 20.57 -12.18
N SER A 117 -3.66 19.61 -13.03
CA SER A 117 -4.52 19.00 -14.07
C SER A 117 -4.02 17.60 -14.40
N PRO A 118 -4.88 16.71 -14.93
CA PRO A 118 -4.47 15.38 -15.35
C PRO A 118 -3.23 15.36 -16.25
N LEU A 119 -2.24 14.58 -15.82
CA LEU A 119 -1.12 14.12 -16.64
C LEU A 119 -1.11 12.60 -16.58
N ILE A 120 -1.45 11.96 -17.69
CA ILE A 120 -1.55 10.50 -17.77
C ILE A 120 -0.83 9.95 -18.99
N TYR A 121 -0.37 8.72 -18.88
CA TYR A 121 -0.19 7.87 -20.05
C TYR A 121 -1.55 7.51 -20.62
N SER A 122 -1.64 7.46 -21.94
CA SER A 122 -2.91 7.32 -22.64
C SER A 122 -2.87 6.09 -23.54
N GLU A 123 -3.61 5.07 -23.14
CA GLU A 123 -3.67 3.75 -23.80
C GLU A 123 -5.10 3.27 -24.10
N GLY A 124 -6.11 3.92 -23.51
CA GLY A 124 -7.53 3.68 -23.75
C GLY A 124 -8.15 2.63 -22.84
N SER A 125 -7.75 2.60 -21.57
CA SER A 125 -8.40 1.76 -20.55
C SER A 125 -9.76 2.33 -20.12
N GLU A 126 -10.60 1.49 -19.51
CA GLU A 126 -11.88 1.95 -18.98
C GLU A 126 -11.67 2.91 -17.79
N SER A 127 -10.69 2.64 -16.92
CA SER A 127 -10.25 3.53 -15.84
C SER A 127 -9.73 4.90 -16.31
N GLU A 128 -8.99 4.94 -17.44
CA GLU A 128 -8.62 6.20 -18.10
C GLU A 128 -9.87 6.96 -18.57
N SER A 129 -10.79 6.26 -19.24
CA SER A 129 -12.03 6.84 -19.75
C SER A 129 -12.87 7.45 -18.62
N TRP A 130 -13.03 6.72 -17.51
CA TRP A 130 -13.75 7.16 -16.32
C TRP A 130 -13.12 8.39 -15.65
N LEU A 131 -11.78 8.43 -15.48
CA LEU A 131 -11.08 9.64 -15.02
C LEU A 131 -11.33 10.85 -15.94
N LEU A 132 -11.36 10.66 -17.26
CA LEU A 132 -11.59 11.74 -18.22
C LEU A 132 -13.05 12.22 -18.24
N ASP A 133 -14.02 11.32 -18.05
CA ASP A 133 -15.43 11.65 -17.91
C ASP A 133 -15.69 12.43 -16.60
N ASP A 134 -15.23 11.92 -15.45
CA ASP A 134 -15.38 12.59 -14.14
C ASP A 134 -14.78 14.02 -14.15
N TRP A 135 -13.61 14.17 -14.77
CA TRP A 135 -12.93 15.46 -14.92
C TRP A 135 -13.66 16.40 -15.87
N SER A 136 -14.25 15.87 -16.95
CA SER A 136 -15.03 16.66 -17.92
C SER A 136 -16.36 17.12 -17.33
N GLU A 137 -17.02 16.30 -16.50
CA GLU A 137 -18.20 16.66 -15.70
C GLU A 137 -17.84 17.77 -14.71
N TYR A 138 -16.79 17.59 -13.89
CA TYR A 138 -16.35 18.59 -12.91
C TYR A 138 -16.08 19.96 -13.56
N LEU A 139 -15.32 19.97 -14.65
CA LEU A 139 -14.99 21.21 -15.37
C LEU A 139 -16.17 21.82 -16.11
N SER A 140 -17.27 21.08 -16.35
CA SER A 140 -18.42 21.56 -17.15
C SER A 140 -19.05 22.83 -16.58
N TYR A 141 -19.00 23.02 -15.24
CA TYR A 141 -19.49 24.22 -14.56
C TYR A 141 -18.71 25.49 -14.89
N ASP A 142 -17.40 25.37 -15.12
CA ASP A 142 -16.51 26.51 -15.44
C ASP A 142 -16.24 26.67 -16.95
N GLY A 143 -16.87 25.82 -17.79
CA GLY A 143 -16.80 25.90 -19.26
C GLY A 143 -16.23 24.66 -19.96
N GLY A 144 -15.86 23.62 -19.21
CA GLY A 144 -15.26 22.37 -19.69
C GLY A 144 -13.73 22.46 -19.81
N ILE A 145 -13.12 21.37 -20.29
CA ILE A 145 -11.70 21.37 -20.69
C ILE A 145 -11.50 22.43 -21.79
N THR A 146 -10.41 23.20 -21.69
CA THR A 146 -10.04 24.26 -22.64
C THR A 146 -8.77 23.96 -23.42
N GLN A 147 -7.87 23.13 -22.84
CA GLN A 147 -6.62 22.70 -23.42
C GLN A 147 -6.42 21.19 -23.24
N ALA A 148 -6.22 20.46 -24.34
CA ALA A 148 -5.75 19.07 -24.31
C ALA A 148 -4.40 18.99 -25.03
N ILE A 149 -3.39 18.39 -24.40
CA ILE A 149 -2.02 18.27 -24.94
C ILE A 149 -1.71 16.81 -25.22
N ALA A 150 -1.04 16.52 -26.33
CA ALA A 150 -0.46 15.21 -26.61
C ALA A 150 1.06 15.28 -26.71
N ILE A 151 1.74 14.31 -26.09
CA ILE A 151 3.19 14.20 -25.96
C ILE A 151 3.59 12.79 -26.42
N GLY A 152 4.55 12.68 -27.33
CA GLY A 152 4.92 11.41 -27.98
C GLY A 152 4.04 11.03 -29.19
N ASP A 153 4.37 9.89 -29.80
CA ASP A 153 3.92 9.50 -31.14
C ASP A 153 2.60 8.71 -31.15
N PHE A 154 1.49 9.42 -30.89
CA PHE A 154 0.14 8.84 -31.03
C PHE A 154 -0.32 8.67 -32.48
N SER A 155 -1.15 7.64 -32.73
CA SER A 155 -1.84 7.49 -34.02
C SER A 155 -2.92 8.56 -34.23
N GLU A 156 -3.06 9.10 -35.44
CA GLU A 156 -4.11 10.10 -35.77
C GLU A 156 -5.54 9.56 -35.53
N SER A 157 -5.75 8.25 -35.60
CA SER A 157 -7.00 7.58 -35.21
C SER A 157 -7.28 7.71 -33.71
N TYR A 158 -6.28 7.50 -32.87
CA TYR A 158 -6.41 7.59 -31.41
C TYR A 158 -6.49 9.05 -30.94
N LEU A 159 -5.72 9.96 -31.54
CA LEU A 159 -5.88 11.41 -31.34
C LEU A 159 -7.26 11.93 -31.80
N SER A 160 -7.93 11.25 -32.73
CA SER A 160 -9.30 11.59 -33.11
C SER A 160 -10.34 11.05 -32.12
N GLN A 161 -10.02 9.97 -31.41
CA GLN A 161 -10.83 9.40 -30.33
C GLN A 161 -10.72 10.29 -29.07
N LEU A 162 -9.50 10.48 -28.55
CA LEU A 162 -9.25 11.39 -27.42
C LEU A 162 -9.85 12.79 -27.63
N GLN A 163 -9.77 13.36 -28.84
CA GLN A 163 -10.40 14.65 -29.17
C GLN A 163 -11.93 14.63 -29.12
N HIS A 164 -12.57 13.51 -29.44
CA HIS A 164 -14.01 13.32 -29.28
C HIS A 164 -14.39 13.29 -27.80
N ASP A 165 -13.61 12.56 -27.00
CA ASP A 165 -13.93 12.26 -25.61
C ASP A 165 -13.73 13.49 -24.71
N VAL A 166 -12.59 14.20 -24.81
CA VAL A 166 -12.35 15.45 -24.07
C VAL A 166 -13.08 16.67 -24.64
N GLY A 167 -13.84 16.51 -25.73
CA GLY A 167 -14.60 17.57 -26.41
C GLY A 167 -13.78 18.70 -27.07
N VAL A 168 -12.45 18.77 -26.88
CA VAL A 168 -11.58 19.83 -27.43
C VAL A 168 -10.44 19.32 -28.31
N LYS A 169 -10.05 20.16 -29.28
CA LYS A 169 -8.92 19.90 -30.19
C LYS A 169 -7.62 19.76 -29.40
N ILE A 170 -6.99 18.59 -29.51
CA ILE A 170 -5.66 18.32 -28.96
C ILE A 170 -4.62 19.22 -29.64
N TYR A 171 -4.09 20.18 -28.88
CA TYR A 171 -3.07 21.12 -29.28
C TYR A 171 -2.38 21.77 -28.03
N PRO A 172 -1.04 21.83 -27.98
CA PRO A 172 -0.09 21.32 -28.98
C PRO A 172 -0.05 19.80 -29.04
N ARG A 173 0.61 19.31 -30.10
CA ARG A 173 1.10 17.94 -30.21
C ARG A 173 2.62 18.04 -30.21
N ILE A 174 3.28 17.39 -29.26
CA ILE A 174 4.73 17.50 -29.02
C ILE A 174 5.34 16.13 -29.27
N THR A 175 6.03 16.01 -30.40
CA THR A 175 6.69 14.78 -30.88
C THR A 175 8.18 15.05 -31.03
N GLY A 176 9.02 14.08 -30.70
CA GLY A 176 10.47 14.18 -30.83
C GLY A 176 11.13 12.81 -30.84
N THR A 177 12.39 12.78 -31.26
CA THR A 177 13.20 11.56 -31.42
C THR A 177 14.08 11.25 -30.21
N THR A 178 14.21 12.19 -29.27
CA THR A 178 14.94 12.03 -28.01
C THR A 178 14.16 12.68 -26.86
N ALA A 179 14.43 12.26 -25.63
CA ALA A 179 13.83 12.88 -24.45
C ALA A 179 14.23 14.37 -24.29
N ALA A 180 15.47 14.72 -24.66
CA ALA A 180 15.96 16.10 -24.64
C ALA A 180 15.22 17.01 -25.62
N GLU A 181 14.90 16.52 -26.83
CA GLU A 181 14.08 17.24 -27.81
C GLU A 181 12.65 17.50 -27.27
N ILE A 182 11.99 16.47 -26.72
CA ILE A 182 10.63 16.59 -26.19
C ILE A 182 10.56 17.54 -24.99
N ALA A 183 11.50 17.42 -24.04
CA ALA A 183 11.60 18.33 -22.89
C ALA A 183 11.84 19.78 -23.31
N SER A 184 12.71 20.00 -24.31
CA SER A 184 12.98 21.33 -24.87
C SER A 184 11.76 21.96 -25.54
N LEU A 185 10.98 21.16 -26.27
CA LEU A 185 9.73 21.59 -26.91
C LEU A 185 8.62 21.89 -25.87
N LEU A 186 8.50 21.08 -24.81
CA LEU A 186 7.62 21.35 -23.67
C LEU A 186 7.98 22.67 -22.99
N ALA A 187 9.26 22.87 -22.69
CA ALA A 187 9.77 24.05 -21.99
C ALA A 187 9.47 25.36 -22.75
N VAL A 188 9.74 25.43 -24.06
CA VAL A 188 9.43 26.65 -24.85
C VAL A 188 7.94 26.80 -25.17
N ASN A 189 7.13 25.75 -25.00
CA ASN A 189 5.67 25.84 -25.19
C ASN A 189 4.97 26.40 -23.94
N ALA A 190 5.42 26.00 -22.75
CA ALA A 190 4.82 26.41 -21.48
C ALA A 190 5.44 27.68 -20.87
N TRP A 191 6.73 27.98 -21.09
CA TRP A 191 7.37 29.19 -20.57
C TRP A 191 7.67 30.21 -21.67
N SER A 192 7.22 31.46 -21.47
CA SER A 192 7.53 32.59 -22.37
C SER A 192 9.00 33.04 -22.28
N SER A 193 9.57 32.83 -21.08
CA SER A 193 10.96 32.94 -20.66
C SER A 193 11.06 32.21 -19.31
N SER A 194 12.25 31.85 -18.84
CA SER A 194 12.42 31.43 -17.45
C SER A 194 13.84 31.73 -16.98
N PRO A 195 14.02 32.46 -15.85
CA PRO A 195 15.35 32.66 -15.27
C PRO A 195 15.87 31.37 -14.60
N ASN A 196 14.97 30.58 -14.01
CA ASN A 196 15.29 29.27 -13.43
C ASN A 196 15.13 28.17 -14.46
N VAL A 197 15.98 27.15 -14.43
CA VAL A 197 15.74 25.85 -15.08
C VAL A 197 16.19 24.73 -14.15
N VAL A 198 15.51 23.59 -14.19
CA VAL A 198 15.99 22.37 -13.53
C VAL A 198 16.50 21.41 -14.60
N ILE A 199 17.61 20.76 -14.32
CA ILE A 199 18.32 19.85 -15.21
C ILE A 199 18.36 18.47 -14.54
N GLY A 200 17.73 17.48 -15.17
CA GLY A 200 17.95 16.06 -14.89
C GLY A 200 19.03 15.48 -15.81
N LEU A 201 19.58 14.33 -15.43
CA LEU A 201 20.47 13.56 -16.30
C LEU A 201 19.67 12.57 -17.16
N LEU A 202 20.14 12.34 -18.39
CA LEU A 202 19.52 11.50 -19.40
C LEU A 202 20.53 10.51 -19.99
N LYS A 203 20.04 9.31 -20.28
CA LYS A 203 20.70 8.22 -21.01
C LYS A 203 19.60 7.55 -21.84
N ASP A 204 19.63 7.69 -23.16
CA ASP A 204 18.55 7.18 -24.03
C ASP A 204 18.60 5.64 -24.20
N ASP A 205 19.81 5.06 -24.17
CA ASP A 205 20.08 3.61 -24.31
C ASP A 205 20.72 3.04 -23.03
N PHE A 206 20.23 1.88 -22.57
CA PHE A 206 20.81 1.13 -21.43
C PHE A 206 21.26 -0.28 -21.86
N ASP A 207 22.26 -0.83 -21.17
CA ASP A 207 22.79 -2.17 -21.50
C ASP A 207 21.73 -3.27 -21.32
N THR A 208 21.63 -4.17 -22.31
CA THR A 208 20.77 -5.35 -22.22
C THR A 208 21.24 -6.27 -21.07
N PRO A 209 20.41 -6.59 -20.07
CA PRO A 209 20.83 -7.39 -18.93
C PRO A 209 21.27 -8.81 -19.28
N THR A 210 22.28 -9.32 -18.57
CA THR A 210 22.69 -10.73 -18.65
C THR A 210 21.86 -11.60 -17.71
N VAL A 211 21.40 -12.75 -18.21
CA VAL A 211 20.81 -13.82 -17.40
C VAL A 211 21.91 -14.80 -17.00
N ILE A 212 21.96 -15.17 -15.72
CA ILE A 212 22.87 -16.20 -15.18
C ILE A 212 22.01 -17.41 -14.78
N THR A 213 22.41 -18.61 -15.19
CA THR A 213 21.73 -19.87 -14.85
C THR A 213 22.68 -20.85 -14.22
N GLY A 214 22.20 -21.67 -13.29
CA GLY A 214 22.97 -22.79 -12.73
C GLY A 214 22.09 -23.92 -12.22
N ASP A 215 22.72 -25.07 -11.98
CA ASP A 215 22.10 -26.30 -11.50
C ASP A 215 22.98 -27.00 -10.46
N ALA A 216 22.35 -27.79 -9.60
CA ALA A 216 23.01 -28.68 -8.65
C ALA A 216 22.14 -29.93 -8.40
N THR A 217 22.75 -31.10 -8.27
CA THR A 217 22.04 -32.36 -7.99
C THR A 217 22.54 -32.99 -6.70
N HIS A 218 21.64 -33.59 -5.94
CA HIS A 218 21.96 -34.29 -4.70
C HIS A 218 21.11 -35.56 -4.57
N THR A 219 21.60 -36.52 -3.78
CA THR A 219 20.89 -37.77 -3.46
C THR A 219 20.88 -37.95 -1.96
N PHE A 220 19.72 -37.85 -1.35
CA PHE A 220 19.49 -38.34 0.01
C PHE A 220 19.43 -39.87 -0.04
N GLU A 221 20.19 -40.56 0.81
CA GLU A 221 20.19 -42.02 0.92
C GLU A 221 20.67 -42.42 2.33
N ASN A 222 20.04 -43.41 2.98
CA ASN A 222 20.43 -43.91 4.32
C ASN A 222 20.51 -42.86 5.44
N GLN A 223 19.86 -41.69 5.31
CA GLN A 223 19.84 -40.64 6.32
C GLN A 223 18.39 -40.27 6.64
N ALA A 224 17.86 -40.88 7.71
CA ALA A 224 16.53 -40.56 8.22
C ALA A 224 16.52 -39.25 9.02
N SER A 225 15.32 -38.76 9.33
CA SER A 225 15.12 -37.69 10.33
C SER A 225 15.42 -38.22 11.74
N GLU A 226 16.09 -37.42 12.58
CA GLU A 226 16.42 -37.78 13.97
C GLU A 226 15.63 -36.93 14.97
N LEU A 227 15.18 -37.54 16.08
CA LEU A 227 14.45 -36.86 17.15
C LEU A 227 15.35 -36.61 18.36
N MET A 228 15.37 -35.37 18.86
CA MET A 228 16.04 -34.98 20.09
C MET A 228 14.99 -34.76 21.20
N GLU A 229 15.10 -35.47 22.32
CA GLU A 229 14.19 -35.37 23.47
C GLU A 229 14.85 -34.59 24.63
N PHE A 230 14.14 -33.62 25.22
CA PHE A 230 14.59 -32.81 26.35
C PHE A 230 13.51 -32.72 27.43
N GLY A 231 13.75 -33.30 28.60
CA GLY A 231 12.93 -33.06 29.79
C GLY A 231 13.38 -31.78 30.52
N GLY A 232 12.46 -30.89 30.83
CA GLY A 232 12.76 -29.60 31.48
C GLY A 232 11.71 -29.15 32.48
N SER A 233 11.97 -28.01 33.14
CA SER A 233 10.94 -27.32 33.91
C SER A 233 11.12 -25.80 33.91
N VAL A 234 10.04 -25.07 33.67
CA VAL A 234 9.99 -23.59 33.71
C VAL A 234 9.32 -23.11 34.99
N THR A 235 9.87 -22.05 35.60
CA THR A 235 9.36 -21.46 36.85
C THR A 235 9.02 -20.00 36.62
N TYR A 236 7.93 -19.54 37.24
CA TYR A 236 7.46 -18.16 37.13
C TYR A 236 8.55 -17.11 37.32
N GLY A 237 8.65 -16.17 36.37
CA GLY A 237 9.59 -15.05 36.40
C GLY A 237 11.07 -15.42 36.16
N ILE A 238 11.36 -16.67 35.74
CA ILE A 238 12.70 -17.11 35.33
C ILE A 238 12.57 -17.95 34.04
N PRO A 239 12.95 -17.42 32.87
CA PRO A 239 13.01 -18.21 31.63
C PRO A 239 13.89 -19.44 31.79
N SER A 240 13.41 -20.58 31.29
CA SER A 240 14.15 -21.83 31.24
C SER A 240 14.80 -21.97 29.86
N VAL A 241 16.13 -22.04 29.80
CA VAL A 241 16.89 -22.12 28.55
C VAL A 241 17.24 -23.58 28.24
N ILE A 242 16.68 -24.11 27.16
CA ILE A 242 17.00 -25.43 26.61
C ILE A 242 17.94 -25.22 25.43
N ASN A 243 19.17 -25.73 25.52
CA ASN A 243 20.16 -25.63 24.46
C ASN A 243 20.23 -26.94 23.68
N PHE A 244 20.24 -26.86 22.35
CA PHE A 244 20.37 -28.02 21.46
C PHE A 244 21.31 -27.72 20.28
N THR A 245 21.81 -28.76 19.63
CA THR A 245 22.72 -28.63 18.49
C THR A 245 22.19 -29.54 17.39
N PRO A 246 21.48 -29.00 16.39
CA PRO A 246 21.07 -29.77 15.22
C PRO A 246 22.30 -30.43 14.55
N PRO A 247 22.18 -31.65 13.99
CA PRO A 247 23.26 -32.25 13.23
C PRO A 247 23.66 -31.39 12.01
N ALA A 248 24.93 -31.44 11.63
CA ALA A 248 25.44 -30.68 10.49
C ALA A 248 24.73 -31.02 9.16
N TRP A 249 24.21 -32.25 9.02
CA TRP A 249 23.42 -32.70 7.88
C TRP A 249 21.97 -32.18 7.86
N ALA A 250 21.47 -31.59 8.94
CA ALA A 250 20.08 -31.15 9.02
C ALA A 250 19.86 -29.84 8.25
N GLY A 251 18.82 -29.79 7.41
CA GLY A 251 18.37 -28.59 6.70
C GLY A 251 17.20 -27.89 7.38
N TRP A 252 16.46 -28.60 8.24
CA TRP A 252 15.25 -28.10 8.89
C TRP A 252 15.07 -28.68 10.29
N ILE A 253 14.35 -27.95 11.14
CA ILE A 253 13.99 -28.38 12.49
C ILE A 253 12.49 -28.15 12.77
N GLU A 254 11.81 -29.18 13.30
CA GLU A 254 10.44 -29.11 13.83
C GLU A 254 10.48 -29.29 15.35
N GLY A 255 10.06 -28.27 16.10
CA GLY A 255 10.02 -28.31 17.57
C GLY A 255 8.59 -28.51 18.11
N ARG A 256 8.44 -29.31 19.16
CA ARG A 256 7.16 -29.60 19.84
C ARG A 256 7.32 -29.56 21.35
N PHE A 257 6.41 -28.89 22.05
CA PHE A 257 6.49 -28.69 23.51
C PHE A 257 5.21 -29.15 24.20
N ASN A 258 5.32 -30.18 25.04
CA ASN A 258 4.19 -30.84 25.69
C ASN A 258 4.24 -30.67 27.23
N TRP A 259 3.10 -30.32 27.84
CA TRP A 259 2.92 -30.29 29.29
C TRP A 259 1.47 -30.60 29.67
N THR A 260 1.24 -30.91 30.95
CA THR A 260 -0.03 -31.49 31.42
C THR A 260 -0.88 -30.54 32.27
N GLY A 261 -0.81 -29.23 32.04
CA GLY A 261 -1.44 -28.21 32.90
C GLY A 261 -1.91 -26.96 32.14
N ASN A 262 -2.83 -26.20 32.74
CA ASN A 262 -3.52 -25.08 32.08
C ASN A 262 -2.81 -23.72 32.25
N GLU A 263 -1.55 -23.73 32.67
CA GLU A 263 -0.67 -22.57 32.69
C GLU A 263 -0.40 -21.99 31.30
N ILE A 264 -0.19 -20.66 31.27
CA ILE A 264 0.28 -19.94 30.10
C ILE A 264 1.80 -19.98 30.05
N LEU A 265 2.32 -20.44 28.92
CA LEU A 265 3.72 -20.51 28.55
C LEU A 265 3.96 -19.72 27.25
N THR A 266 5.17 -19.18 27.12
CA THR A 266 5.66 -18.52 25.91
C THR A 266 7.07 -19.03 25.58
N HIS A 267 7.45 -19.05 24.30
CA HIS A 267 8.78 -19.45 23.85
C HIS A 267 9.44 -18.44 22.92
N GLU A 268 10.77 -18.49 22.90
CA GLU A 268 11.66 -17.83 21.94
C GLU A 268 12.66 -18.87 21.43
N LEU A 269 12.84 -18.95 20.11
CA LEU A 269 13.87 -19.73 19.45
C LEU A 269 14.96 -18.78 18.95
N ILE A 270 16.17 -19.02 19.44
CA ILE A 270 17.36 -18.19 19.20
C ILE A 270 18.38 -19.03 18.42
N ASP A 271 18.88 -18.47 17.33
CA ASP A 271 19.88 -19.10 16.48
C ASP A 271 21.31 -19.04 17.11
N PRO A 272 22.28 -19.81 16.57
CA PRO A 272 23.69 -19.77 16.95
C PRO A 272 24.40 -18.41 16.93
N ASN A 273 23.90 -17.40 16.20
CA ASN A 273 24.45 -16.05 16.18
C ASN A 273 23.85 -15.19 17.31
N GLY A 274 22.62 -15.51 17.74
CA GLY A 274 21.88 -14.81 18.79
C GLY A 274 20.55 -14.22 18.34
N GLU A 275 20.14 -14.47 17.10
CA GLU A 275 18.95 -13.86 16.49
C GLU A 275 17.66 -14.61 16.82
N LEU A 276 16.56 -13.87 16.99
CA LEU A 276 15.22 -14.41 17.28
C LEU A 276 14.52 -14.84 15.98
N VAL A 277 14.54 -16.16 15.72
CA VAL A 277 14.10 -16.77 14.46
C VAL A 277 12.77 -17.52 14.53
N ASP A 278 12.24 -17.75 15.73
CA ASP A 278 10.82 -18.06 15.97
C ASP A 278 10.42 -17.67 17.41
N TYR A 279 9.15 -17.39 17.67
CA TYR A 279 8.67 -16.97 18.98
C TYR A 279 7.14 -17.09 19.07
N SER A 280 6.63 -17.44 20.26
CA SER A 280 5.17 -17.52 20.46
C SER A 280 4.56 -16.12 20.61
N VAL A 281 3.85 -15.63 19.59
CA VAL A 281 3.01 -14.43 19.70
C VAL A 281 1.75 -14.75 20.51
N TYR A 282 1.89 -14.81 21.84
CA TYR A 282 0.80 -14.60 22.81
C TYR A 282 -0.48 -15.47 22.68
N ASN A 283 -0.42 -16.55 21.88
CA ASN A 283 -1.55 -17.35 21.41
C ASN A 283 -2.43 -17.87 22.58
N GLN A 284 -1.77 -18.34 23.64
CA GLN A 284 -2.43 -18.82 24.86
C GLN A 284 -3.11 -17.72 25.67
N VAL A 285 -2.74 -16.44 25.51
CA VAL A 285 -3.42 -15.34 26.23
C VAL A 285 -4.72 -14.95 25.53
N TYR A 286 -4.76 -14.95 24.19
CA TYR A 286 -6.01 -14.87 23.41
C TYR A 286 -6.98 -15.98 23.87
N PHE A 287 -6.50 -17.22 23.90
CA PHE A 287 -7.30 -18.35 24.37
C PHE A 287 -7.63 -18.32 25.88
N SER A 288 -6.81 -17.71 26.74
CA SER A 288 -7.15 -17.51 28.16
C SER A 288 -8.21 -16.42 28.39
N ARG A 289 -8.36 -15.49 27.45
CA ARG A 289 -9.48 -14.53 27.41
C ARG A 289 -10.75 -15.23 26.93
N LEU A 290 -10.63 -16.21 26.03
CA LEU A 290 -11.71 -16.98 25.42
C LEU A 290 -11.74 -18.46 25.85
N VAL A 291 -11.68 -18.71 27.17
CA VAL A 291 -11.62 -20.06 27.80
C VAL A 291 -12.73 -21.05 27.42
N GLY A 292 -13.78 -20.63 26.71
CA GLY A 292 -14.78 -21.54 26.15
C GLY A 292 -14.26 -22.39 24.97
N PHE A 293 -13.26 -21.90 24.23
CA PHE A 293 -12.77 -22.54 23.00
C PHE A 293 -11.61 -23.53 23.22
N VAL A 294 -10.96 -23.52 24.38
CA VAL A 294 -9.76 -24.35 24.64
C VAL A 294 -10.01 -25.35 25.76
N GLN A 295 -10.21 -26.61 25.35
CA GLN A 295 -10.50 -27.73 26.26
C GLN A 295 -9.24 -28.47 26.76
N ALA A 296 -8.07 -28.19 26.18
CA ALA A 296 -6.77 -28.79 26.54
C ALA A 296 -5.62 -27.80 26.34
N PRO A 297 -4.46 -27.96 27.00
CA PRO A 297 -3.28 -27.14 26.73
C PRO A 297 -2.85 -27.28 25.27
N VAL A 298 -2.61 -26.14 24.61
CA VAL A 298 -2.28 -26.06 23.18
C VAL A 298 -0.76 -26.14 23.03
N PRO A 299 -0.18 -27.24 22.48
CA PRO A 299 1.26 -27.40 22.41
C PRO A 299 1.92 -26.23 21.68
N LEU A 300 2.97 -25.67 22.26
CA LEU A 300 3.83 -24.72 21.58
C LEU A 300 4.68 -25.53 20.57
N ASN A 301 4.83 -25.02 19.35
CA ASN A 301 5.60 -25.66 18.29
C ASN A 301 6.34 -24.60 17.46
N PHE A 302 7.46 -24.98 16.85
CA PHE A 302 8.20 -24.17 15.87
C PHE A 302 8.52 -24.99 14.61
N TRP A 303 8.73 -24.32 13.48
CA TRP A 303 9.17 -24.98 12.24
C TRP A 303 10.04 -24.03 11.40
N VAL A 304 11.34 -24.26 11.36
CA VAL A 304 12.30 -23.35 10.68
C VAL A 304 13.40 -24.10 9.94
N PRO A 305 13.92 -23.55 8.82
CA PRO A 305 15.17 -24.03 8.22
C PRO A 305 16.35 -23.77 9.18
N LYS A 306 17.35 -24.66 9.14
CA LYS A 306 18.59 -24.49 9.90
C LYS A 306 19.51 -23.50 9.16
N THR A 307 19.31 -22.21 9.37
CA THR A 307 20.09 -21.11 8.77
C THR A 307 21.58 -21.18 9.10
N SER A 308 21.94 -21.62 10.32
CA SER A 308 23.32 -21.66 10.80
C SER A 308 23.67 -22.92 11.61
N ASP A 309 24.92 -23.38 11.50
CA ASP A 309 25.47 -24.48 12.29
C ASP A 309 25.92 -23.99 13.67
N GLY A 310 25.42 -24.63 14.75
CA GLY A 310 25.87 -24.32 16.11
C GLY A 310 24.89 -24.77 17.19
N THR A 311 25.02 -24.17 18.37
CA THR A 311 24.07 -24.37 19.47
C THR A 311 22.92 -23.39 19.34
N TRP A 312 21.74 -23.91 19.06
CA TRP A 312 20.47 -23.20 19.11
C TRP A 312 19.97 -23.15 20.56
N ALA A 313 19.34 -22.05 20.95
CA ALA A 313 18.80 -21.84 22.29
C ALA A 313 17.28 -21.63 22.23
N MET A 314 16.57 -22.23 23.18
CA MET A 314 15.13 -22.20 23.30
C MET A 314 14.79 -21.67 24.69
N ASN A 315 14.37 -20.42 24.79
CA ASN A 315 13.88 -19.85 26.04
C ASN A 315 12.41 -20.20 26.18
N ILE A 316 12.00 -20.76 27.32
CA ILE A 316 10.58 -20.92 27.66
C ILE A 316 10.28 -20.14 28.94
N THR A 317 9.28 -19.27 28.88
CA THR A 317 8.83 -18.40 29.97
C THR A 317 7.44 -18.82 30.44
N ARG A 318 7.12 -18.55 31.72
CA ARG A 318 5.84 -18.87 32.35
C ARG A 318 5.26 -17.65 33.04
N ASP A 319 4.03 -17.27 32.65
CA ASP A 319 3.38 -16.01 33.06
C ASP A 319 2.59 -16.10 34.38
N THR A 320 2.43 -17.31 34.93
CA THR A 320 1.66 -17.56 36.17
C THR A 320 2.52 -18.16 37.27
N SER A 321 2.28 -17.80 38.54
CA SER A 321 3.05 -18.31 39.69
C SER A 321 3.01 -19.84 39.79
N GLY A 322 4.18 -20.49 39.70
CA GLY A 322 4.32 -21.94 39.79
C GLY A 322 5.56 -22.45 39.07
N THR A 323 5.62 -23.77 38.88
CA THR A 323 6.61 -24.48 38.07
C THR A 323 5.89 -25.52 37.22
N THR A 324 6.23 -25.59 35.94
CA THR A 324 5.73 -26.57 34.96
C THR A 324 6.85 -27.52 34.60
N ASN A 325 6.58 -28.82 34.53
CA ASN A 325 7.46 -29.78 33.85
C ASN A 325 7.02 -29.89 32.39
N MET A 326 7.98 -29.94 31.47
CA MET A 326 7.74 -29.97 30.04
C MET A 326 8.58 -31.07 29.41
N ASP A 327 7.96 -31.83 28.53
CA ASP A 327 8.62 -32.79 27.65
C ASP A 327 8.71 -32.12 26.26
N ASN A 328 9.93 -31.93 25.77
CA ASN A 328 10.24 -31.10 24.61
C ASN A 328 10.93 -31.96 23.56
N GLU A 329 10.50 -31.84 22.31
CA GLU A 329 10.98 -32.63 21.17
C GLU A 329 11.48 -31.69 20.08
N VAL A 330 12.62 -32.01 19.45
CA VAL A 330 13.08 -31.35 18.23
C VAL A 330 13.45 -32.41 17.20
N ALA A 331 12.68 -32.51 16.12
CA ALA A 331 13.02 -33.34 14.97
C ALA A 331 13.95 -32.57 14.03
N CYS A 332 15.03 -33.22 13.60
CA CYS A 332 16.01 -32.70 12.64
C CYS A 332 15.85 -33.44 11.31
N HIS A 333 15.65 -32.70 10.21
CA HIS A 333 15.35 -33.26 8.89
C HIS A 333 16.52 -33.11 7.90
N PRO A 334 16.82 -34.12 7.06
CA PRO A 334 17.98 -34.11 6.17
C PRO A 334 17.97 -32.98 5.14
N GLY A 335 19.07 -32.24 5.05
CA GLY A 335 19.22 -31.08 4.18
C GLY A 335 20.38 -31.18 3.21
N TYR A 336 20.20 -30.57 2.05
CA TYR A 336 21.26 -30.20 1.11
C TYR A 336 21.30 -28.68 0.99
N THR A 337 22.51 -28.11 0.88
CA THR A 337 22.71 -26.67 0.73
C THR A 337 23.57 -26.35 -0.49
N GLN A 338 23.23 -25.27 -1.17
CA GLN A 338 23.92 -24.80 -2.37
C GLN A 338 24.09 -23.27 -2.32
N THR A 339 25.34 -22.80 -2.39
CA THR A 339 25.65 -21.37 -2.41
C THR A 339 25.54 -20.79 -3.82
N VAL A 340 24.96 -19.61 -3.97
CA VAL A 340 24.79 -18.90 -5.25
C VAL A 340 25.18 -17.43 -5.08
N ALA A 341 26.11 -16.95 -5.91
CA ALA A 341 26.57 -15.56 -5.89
C ALA A 341 25.62 -14.66 -6.71
N ILE A 342 25.08 -13.62 -6.09
CA ILE A 342 24.11 -12.66 -6.66
C ILE A 342 24.80 -11.31 -6.95
N PRO A 343 24.64 -10.74 -8.16
CA PRO A 343 25.24 -9.47 -8.55
C PRO A 343 24.49 -8.25 -7.97
N THR A 344 25.16 -7.10 -7.97
CA THR A 344 24.67 -5.80 -7.44
C THR A 344 23.43 -5.25 -8.13
N ASN A 345 23.12 -5.67 -9.36
CA ASN A 345 21.96 -5.23 -10.13
C ASN A 345 20.91 -6.33 -10.34
N ALA A 346 20.84 -7.36 -9.49
CA ALA A 346 19.86 -8.44 -9.65
C ALA A 346 18.40 -7.94 -9.58
N LYS A 347 17.57 -8.27 -10.58
CA LYS A 347 16.12 -8.04 -10.60
C LYS A 347 15.36 -9.21 -9.97
N TRP A 348 15.83 -10.44 -10.20
CA TRP A 348 15.22 -11.67 -9.70
C TRP A 348 16.24 -12.77 -9.40
N LEU A 349 15.95 -13.57 -8.38
CA LEU A 349 16.51 -14.91 -8.16
C LEU A 349 15.35 -15.91 -8.11
N ASN A 350 15.18 -16.70 -9.17
CA ASN A 350 14.15 -17.74 -9.24
C ASN A 350 14.83 -19.11 -9.09
N VAL A 351 14.37 -19.91 -8.13
CA VAL A 351 14.97 -21.19 -7.73
C VAL A 351 13.91 -22.29 -7.74
N SER A 352 14.10 -23.32 -8.56
CA SER A 352 13.22 -24.49 -8.61
C SER A 352 13.91 -25.71 -8.02
N LEU A 353 13.17 -26.46 -7.21
CA LEU A 353 13.54 -27.77 -6.66
C LEU A 353 12.65 -28.83 -7.31
N VAL A 354 13.22 -29.95 -7.74
CA VAL A 354 12.50 -31.10 -8.34
C VAL A 354 13.01 -32.40 -7.71
N TRP A 355 12.14 -33.38 -7.48
CA TRP A 355 12.54 -34.68 -6.88
C TRP A 355 11.75 -35.90 -7.38
N ASP A 356 12.40 -37.07 -7.31
CA ASP A 356 11.91 -38.33 -7.88
C ASP A 356 10.73 -38.97 -7.11
N ASN A 357 10.75 -38.90 -5.76
CA ASN A 357 9.84 -39.68 -4.93
C ASN A 357 8.43 -39.05 -4.80
N ALA A 358 7.42 -39.75 -5.30
CA ALA A 358 6.01 -39.43 -5.02
C ALA A 358 5.68 -39.59 -3.53
N ALA A 359 4.73 -38.80 -3.02
CA ALA A 359 4.34 -38.80 -1.60
C ALA A 359 5.51 -38.55 -0.62
N THR A 360 6.45 -37.67 -1.00
CA THR A 360 7.50 -37.16 -0.12
C THR A 360 7.56 -35.64 -0.19
N ASP A 361 7.78 -34.99 0.95
CA ASP A 361 7.72 -33.54 1.09
C ASP A 361 9.12 -32.95 1.25
N LEU A 362 9.52 -32.05 0.35
CA LEU A 362 10.83 -31.41 0.35
C LEU A 362 10.69 -29.89 0.37
N ASN A 363 11.01 -29.27 1.50
CA ASN A 363 10.96 -27.83 1.64
C ASN A 363 12.17 -27.16 0.96
N LEU A 364 11.93 -25.98 0.38
CA LEU A 364 12.94 -25.09 -0.18
C LEU A 364 13.00 -23.78 0.63
N ALA A 365 14.20 -23.25 0.88
CA ALA A 365 14.38 -21.95 1.53
C ALA A 365 15.59 -21.19 0.97
N LEU A 366 15.53 -19.85 1.01
CA LEU A 366 16.61 -18.93 0.65
C LEU A 366 17.08 -18.18 1.89
N VAL A 367 18.36 -18.36 2.22
CA VAL A 367 19.06 -17.63 3.27
C VAL A 367 20.00 -16.61 2.64
N ASP A 368 19.92 -15.36 3.09
CA ASP A 368 20.66 -14.24 2.52
C ASP A 368 22.15 -14.21 2.97
N PRO A 369 23.00 -13.33 2.41
CA PRO A 369 24.41 -13.23 2.77
C PRO A 369 24.68 -12.81 4.23
N ASN A 370 23.66 -12.32 4.95
CA ASN A 370 23.73 -11.97 6.37
C ASN A 370 23.25 -13.14 7.28
N GLY A 371 22.74 -14.24 6.70
CA GLY A 371 22.22 -15.39 7.43
C GLY A 371 20.72 -15.33 7.74
N ARG A 372 19.99 -14.33 7.21
CA ARG A 372 18.55 -14.15 7.43
C ARG A 372 17.74 -15.04 6.49
N LEU A 373 16.61 -15.59 6.96
CA LEU A 373 15.65 -16.30 6.12
C LEU A 373 14.81 -15.30 5.34
N ALA A 374 15.11 -15.07 4.06
CA ALA A 374 14.37 -14.09 3.27
C ALA A 374 13.07 -14.65 2.67
N MET A 375 13.07 -15.92 2.25
CA MET A 375 11.90 -16.55 1.62
C MET A 375 11.97 -18.08 1.68
N TRP A 376 10.80 -18.75 1.68
CA TRP A 376 10.70 -20.21 1.65
C TRP A 376 9.49 -20.71 0.84
N ALA A 377 9.55 -21.97 0.40
CA ALA A 377 8.46 -22.72 -0.22
C ALA A 377 8.36 -24.11 0.46
N PRO A 378 7.44 -24.28 1.43
CA PRO A 378 7.21 -25.54 2.10
C PRO A 378 6.33 -26.51 1.29
N ALA A 379 6.73 -27.77 1.19
CA ALA A 379 6.11 -28.74 0.29
C ALA A 379 5.03 -29.61 0.96
N GLY A 380 4.15 -30.15 0.10
CA GLY A 380 3.12 -31.15 0.46
C GLY A 380 2.73 -32.01 -0.74
N SER A 381 3.66 -32.81 -1.28
CA SER A 381 3.55 -33.47 -2.60
C SER A 381 2.79 -34.81 -2.53
N ILE A 382 1.52 -34.73 -2.14
CA ILE A 382 0.63 -35.88 -1.92
C ILE A 382 0.35 -36.67 -3.22
N LEU A 383 0.36 -36.02 -4.41
CA LEU A 383 -0.10 -36.63 -5.68
C LEU A 383 0.78 -36.39 -6.94
N SER A 384 1.82 -35.57 -6.86
CA SER A 384 2.71 -35.24 -8.00
C SER A 384 3.87 -36.24 -8.18
N ASN A 385 4.26 -36.49 -9.43
CA ASN A 385 5.51 -37.16 -9.79
C ASN A 385 6.02 -36.60 -11.14
N PRO A 386 7.24 -36.02 -11.19
CA PRO A 386 8.11 -35.69 -10.06
C PRO A 386 7.46 -34.67 -9.11
N GLY A 387 7.99 -34.56 -7.89
CA GLY A 387 7.67 -33.44 -6.98
C GLY A 387 8.39 -32.16 -7.43
N ARG A 388 7.84 -30.98 -7.07
CA ARG A 388 8.37 -29.67 -7.46
C ARG A 388 8.04 -28.62 -6.40
N GLU A 389 9.02 -27.78 -6.06
CA GLU A 389 8.82 -26.46 -5.45
C GLU A 389 9.52 -25.35 -6.26
N LEU A 390 9.11 -24.10 -6.03
CA LEU A 390 9.64 -22.90 -6.67
C LEU A 390 9.64 -21.72 -5.68
N ILE A 391 10.71 -20.94 -5.68
CA ILE A 391 10.77 -19.60 -5.07
C ILE A 391 11.11 -18.59 -6.17
N GLU A 392 10.44 -17.45 -6.21
CA GLU A 392 10.74 -16.33 -7.10
C GLU A 392 10.96 -15.07 -6.24
N LEU A 393 12.21 -14.68 -6.07
CA LEU A 393 12.62 -13.61 -5.15
C LEU A 393 13.00 -12.34 -5.95
N PRO A 394 12.20 -11.26 -5.91
CA PRO A 394 12.52 -10.01 -6.59
C PRO A 394 13.54 -9.18 -5.79
N TYR A 395 14.39 -8.46 -6.52
CA TYR A 395 15.46 -7.59 -6.03
C TYR A 395 16.27 -8.19 -4.86
N PRO A 396 16.86 -9.39 -5.04
CA PRO A 396 17.68 -10.04 -4.02
C PRO A 396 18.98 -9.27 -3.80
N MET A 397 19.46 -9.23 -2.55
CA MET A 397 20.66 -8.48 -2.21
C MET A 397 21.94 -9.10 -2.78
N SER A 398 22.94 -8.27 -3.06
CA SER A 398 24.20 -8.75 -3.63
C SER A 398 25.02 -9.57 -2.62
N GLY A 399 25.65 -10.66 -3.06
CA GLY A 399 26.50 -11.52 -2.23
C GLY A 399 26.22 -13.01 -2.38
N ASP A 400 26.81 -13.82 -1.50
CA ASP A 400 26.71 -15.28 -1.51
C ASP A 400 25.45 -15.75 -0.73
N TRP A 401 24.38 -16.05 -1.45
CA TRP A 401 23.15 -16.62 -0.92
C TRP A 401 23.26 -18.13 -0.69
N THR A 402 22.52 -18.68 0.26
CA THR A 402 22.41 -20.13 0.48
C THR A 402 21.00 -20.64 0.22
N ILE A 403 20.86 -21.48 -0.79
CA ILE A 403 19.67 -22.30 -1.02
C ILE A 403 19.73 -23.50 -0.06
N ILE A 404 18.63 -23.79 0.63
CA ILE A 404 18.44 -24.99 1.46
C ILE A 404 17.30 -25.81 0.87
N ALA A 405 17.54 -27.10 0.59
CA ALA A 405 16.51 -28.09 0.25
C ALA A 405 16.49 -29.17 1.33
N SER A 406 15.34 -29.46 1.96
CA SER A 406 15.25 -30.37 3.10
C SER A 406 14.12 -31.37 2.99
N TRP A 407 14.42 -32.67 3.13
CA TRP A 407 13.43 -33.75 3.05
C TRP A 407 12.75 -33.96 4.41
N MET A 408 11.48 -33.55 4.47
CA MET A 408 10.66 -33.62 5.67
C MET A 408 10.22 -35.06 5.95
N ASN A 409 10.26 -35.46 7.22
CA ASN A 409 9.96 -36.82 7.69
C ASN A 409 10.77 -37.94 6.97
N ALA A 410 11.95 -37.62 6.43
CA ALA A 410 12.81 -38.55 5.69
C ALA A 410 13.07 -39.88 6.43
N ASN A 411 13.13 -40.96 5.65
CA ASN A 411 13.38 -42.33 6.08
C ASN A 411 14.76 -42.81 5.55
N GLU A 412 15.02 -44.11 5.48
CA GLU A 412 16.28 -44.66 4.94
C GLU A 412 16.30 -44.80 3.40
N GLU A 413 15.20 -44.49 2.69
CA GLU A 413 15.08 -44.67 1.24
C GLU A 413 15.93 -43.65 0.45
N GLN A 414 16.15 -43.92 -0.84
CA GLN A 414 16.82 -42.99 -1.73
C GLN A 414 15.82 -41.94 -2.25
N ASN A 415 16.19 -40.66 -2.25
CA ASN A 415 15.48 -39.60 -2.97
C ASN A 415 16.49 -38.69 -3.69
N ASN A 416 16.35 -38.54 -5.01
CA ASN A 416 17.22 -37.67 -5.81
C ASN A 416 16.54 -36.31 -5.97
N ILE A 417 17.35 -35.24 -5.94
CA ILE A 417 16.90 -33.87 -6.15
C ILE A 417 17.72 -33.17 -7.23
N GLU A 418 17.05 -32.29 -7.96
CA GLU A 418 17.64 -31.31 -8.87
C GLU A 418 17.22 -29.91 -8.40
N LEU A 419 18.20 -29.09 -8.03
CA LEU A 419 18.06 -27.65 -7.85
C LEU A 419 18.48 -26.97 -9.15
N SER A 420 17.70 -25.99 -9.60
CA SER A 420 18.07 -25.10 -10.69
C SER A 420 17.73 -23.66 -10.32
N TRP A 421 18.53 -22.70 -10.79
CA TRP A 421 18.30 -21.29 -10.53
C TRP A 421 18.56 -20.42 -11.75
N THR A 422 17.81 -19.34 -11.83
CA THR A 422 17.95 -18.28 -12.84
C THR A 422 18.00 -16.93 -12.13
N ILE A 423 19.06 -16.16 -12.41
CA ILE A 423 19.23 -14.78 -11.95
C ILE A 423 19.06 -13.88 -13.17
N SER A 424 18.15 -12.90 -13.07
CA SER A 424 18.05 -11.80 -14.03
C SER A 424 18.52 -10.50 -13.39
N SER A 425 18.93 -9.53 -14.20
CA SER A 425 19.45 -8.25 -13.73
C SER A 425 18.67 -7.08 -14.33
N LEU A 426 18.77 -5.91 -13.69
CA LEU A 426 18.35 -4.61 -14.24
C LEU A 426 19.41 -4.07 -15.23
N PRO A 427 19.02 -3.20 -16.17
CA PRO A 427 19.97 -2.47 -17.02
C PRO A 427 20.92 -1.59 -16.20
N THR A 428 22.18 -1.48 -16.63
CA THR A 428 23.24 -0.75 -15.89
C THR A 428 22.89 0.73 -15.71
N ASP A 429 22.90 1.21 -14.46
CA ASP A 429 22.63 2.60 -14.04
C ASP A 429 21.18 3.10 -14.26
N LEU A 430 20.21 2.21 -14.50
CA LEU A 430 18.81 2.63 -14.72
C LEU A 430 18.21 3.45 -13.56
N GLN A 431 18.33 2.95 -12.32
CA GLN A 431 17.78 3.60 -11.13
C GLN A 431 18.36 5.00 -10.88
N PRO A 432 19.69 5.21 -10.90
CA PRO A 432 20.27 6.55 -10.71
C PRO A 432 19.80 7.59 -11.74
N TYR A 433 19.69 7.23 -13.02
CA TYR A 433 19.21 8.14 -14.07
C TYR A 433 17.72 8.48 -13.91
N MET A 434 16.88 7.47 -13.62
CA MET A 434 15.45 7.68 -13.37
C MET A 434 15.17 8.49 -12.10
N GLU A 435 15.93 8.27 -11.03
CA GLU A 435 15.80 9.00 -9.77
C GLU A 435 16.30 10.45 -9.90
N SER A 436 17.33 10.72 -10.72
CA SER A 436 17.74 12.07 -11.11
C SER A 436 16.59 12.82 -11.81
N ALA A 437 16.01 12.25 -12.87
CA ALA A 437 14.94 12.88 -13.63
C ALA A 437 13.65 13.07 -12.82
N ALA A 438 13.24 12.08 -12.03
CA ALA A 438 12.04 12.14 -11.21
C ALA A 438 12.11 13.27 -10.17
N ASN A 439 13.25 13.43 -9.48
CA ASN A 439 13.44 14.52 -8.54
C ASN A 439 13.66 15.88 -9.22
N ALA A 440 14.20 15.89 -10.45
CA ALA A 440 14.29 17.09 -11.26
C ALA A 440 12.90 17.61 -11.64
N ALA A 441 11.94 16.71 -11.92
CA ALA A 441 10.54 17.06 -12.17
C ALA A 441 9.86 17.66 -10.93
N VAL A 442 10.03 17.05 -9.75
CA VAL A 442 9.55 17.60 -8.46
C VAL A 442 10.09 19.02 -8.22
N LEU A 443 11.39 19.21 -8.35
CA LEU A 443 12.01 20.52 -8.11
C LEU A 443 11.58 21.55 -9.18
N ALA A 444 11.32 21.13 -10.41
CA ALA A 444 10.79 21.98 -11.47
C ALA A 444 9.37 22.49 -11.13
N SER A 445 8.48 21.61 -10.65
CA SER A 445 7.13 21.99 -10.18
C SER A 445 7.18 22.95 -9.00
N LEU A 446 8.04 22.69 -8.00
CA LEU A 446 8.22 23.55 -6.81
C LEU A 446 8.87 24.92 -7.11
N LEU A 447 9.59 25.04 -8.23
CA LEU A 447 10.18 26.31 -8.70
C LEU A 447 9.35 27.01 -9.78
N ASN A 448 8.26 26.37 -10.26
CA ASN A 448 7.50 26.77 -11.45
C ASN A 448 8.41 27.06 -12.66
N ALA A 449 9.33 26.13 -12.89
CA ALA A 449 10.39 26.22 -13.89
C ALA A 449 10.33 25.01 -14.85
N PRO A 450 10.87 25.12 -16.07
CA PRO A 450 10.99 23.97 -16.96
C PRO A 450 12.02 22.96 -16.46
N LEU A 451 11.74 21.68 -16.71
CA LEU A 451 12.72 20.59 -16.69
C LEU A 451 13.34 20.44 -18.09
N LEU A 452 14.66 20.37 -18.18
CA LEU A 452 15.42 19.96 -19.37
C LEU A 452 16.39 18.82 -18.99
N TYR A 453 16.99 18.19 -20.01
CA TYR A 453 17.89 17.06 -19.84
C TYR A 453 19.27 17.29 -20.44
N VAL A 454 20.29 16.69 -19.82
CA VAL A 454 21.67 16.64 -20.32
C VAL A 454 22.27 15.24 -20.12
N TYR A 455 23.32 14.93 -20.88
CA TYR A 455 24.11 13.72 -20.68
C TYR A 455 25.20 13.96 -19.62
N GLU A 456 25.87 12.89 -19.17
CA GLU A 456 26.90 12.94 -18.11
C GLU A 456 28.04 13.94 -18.36
N ASP A 457 28.45 14.18 -19.62
CA ASP A 457 29.57 15.07 -19.99
C ASP A 457 29.20 16.26 -20.90
N GLN A 458 27.99 16.26 -21.49
CA GLN A 458 27.62 17.17 -22.58
C GLN A 458 26.16 17.66 -22.54
N ILE A 459 25.93 18.85 -23.08
CA ILE A 459 24.59 19.46 -23.23
C ILE A 459 24.05 19.15 -24.64
N PRO A 460 22.85 18.55 -24.78
CA PRO A 460 22.19 18.33 -26.08
C PRO A 460 21.95 19.65 -26.83
N THR A 461 21.92 19.60 -28.16
CA THR A 461 21.66 20.77 -29.03
C THR A 461 20.35 21.47 -28.73
N ASP A 462 19.33 20.68 -28.43
CA ASP A 462 17.95 21.13 -28.22
C ASP A 462 17.80 21.74 -26.82
N THR A 463 18.53 21.19 -25.84
CA THR A 463 18.69 21.77 -24.50
C THR A 463 19.45 23.11 -24.55
N ASP A 464 20.57 23.20 -25.29
CA ASP A 464 21.29 24.48 -25.54
C ASP A 464 20.36 25.52 -26.17
N TRP A 465 19.59 25.14 -27.21
CA TRP A 465 18.58 25.99 -27.82
C TRP A 465 17.53 26.47 -26.81
N ALA A 466 16.94 25.58 -26.00
CA ALA A 466 15.94 25.93 -25.01
C ALA A 466 16.49 26.86 -23.90
N LEU A 467 17.68 26.57 -23.36
CA LEU A 467 18.37 27.40 -22.36
C LEU A 467 18.57 28.84 -22.86
N ASN A 468 19.11 29.00 -24.08
CA ASN A 468 19.28 30.31 -24.72
C ASN A 468 17.92 30.98 -25.03
N ARG A 469 16.93 30.21 -25.49
CA ARG A 469 15.62 30.71 -25.95
C ARG A 469 14.75 31.22 -24.80
N LEU A 470 14.90 30.63 -23.61
CA LEU A 470 14.20 31.00 -22.39
C LEU A 470 14.89 32.11 -21.58
N GLY A 471 16.20 32.32 -21.80
CA GLY A 471 16.97 33.38 -21.12
C GLY A 471 17.36 33.03 -19.70
N VAL A 472 17.75 31.77 -19.47
CA VAL A 472 18.12 31.21 -18.16
C VAL A 472 19.29 31.97 -17.51
N THR A 473 19.20 32.18 -16.19
CA THR A 473 20.25 32.78 -15.34
C THR A 473 20.62 31.91 -14.14
N ASP A 474 19.80 30.92 -13.80
CA ASP A 474 19.91 30.09 -12.60
C ASP A 474 19.58 28.64 -12.96
N VAL A 475 20.58 27.76 -12.83
CA VAL A 475 20.53 26.36 -13.28
C VAL A 475 20.61 25.44 -12.07
N TYR A 476 19.62 24.57 -11.90
CA TYR A 476 19.58 23.57 -10.82
C TYR A 476 19.86 22.19 -11.41
N LEU A 477 21.08 21.67 -11.23
CA LEU A 477 21.43 20.31 -11.68
C LEU A 477 21.09 19.31 -10.57
N VAL A 478 20.27 18.31 -10.88
CA VAL A 478 19.82 17.27 -9.94
C VAL A 478 20.56 15.96 -10.24
N ASP A 479 21.54 15.64 -9.41
CA ASP A 479 22.41 14.46 -9.58
C ASP A 479 22.72 13.84 -8.21
N PRO A 480 21.71 13.34 -7.47
CA PRO A 480 21.89 12.89 -6.08
C PRO A 480 22.78 11.66 -5.94
N SER A 481 23.03 10.95 -7.06
CA SER A 481 23.86 9.75 -7.16
C SER A 481 25.28 10.05 -7.69
N ASN A 482 25.61 11.30 -8.05
CA ASN A 482 26.88 11.73 -8.61
C ASN A 482 27.31 10.93 -9.87
N LEU A 483 26.47 11.00 -10.91
CA LEU A 483 26.72 10.43 -12.24
C LEU A 483 27.55 11.35 -13.15
N GLN A 484 27.50 12.68 -12.96
CA GLN A 484 28.10 13.63 -13.90
C GLN A 484 29.64 13.55 -13.99
N ASP A 485 30.19 13.79 -15.19
CA ASP A 485 31.60 14.11 -15.35
C ASP A 485 31.90 15.55 -14.88
N GLY A 486 33.11 15.79 -14.38
CA GLY A 486 33.56 17.11 -13.95
C GLY A 486 33.55 18.20 -15.06
N GLY A 487 33.42 17.81 -16.34
CA GLY A 487 33.19 18.72 -17.47
C GLY A 487 31.81 19.39 -17.45
N LEU A 488 30.73 18.66 -17.13
CA LEU A 488 29.35 19.12 -17.31
C LEU A 488 29.02 20.37 -16.48
N SER A 489 29.43 20.38 -15.20
CA SER A 489 29.32 21.55 -14.32
C SER A 489 29.95 22.82 -14.92
N GLY A 490 31.04 22.68 -15.67
CA GLY A 490 31.70 23.79 -16.36
C GLY A 490 30.92 24.32 -17.57
N LEU A 491 30.17 23.46 -18.27
CA LEU A 491 29.30 23.83 -19.38
C LEU A 491 28.06 24.58 -18.87
N LEU A 492 27.36 24.03 -17.87
CA LEU A 492 26.14 24.62 -17.30
C LEU A 492 26.41 25.96 -16.60
N SER A 493 27.58 26.13 -15.98
CA SER A 493 28.02 27.41 -15.40
C SER A 493 28.27 28.53 -16.42
N SER A 494 28.14 28.27 -17.73
CA SER A 494 28.29 29.30 -18.78
C SER A 494 27.02 30.11 -19.03
N TYR A 495 25.85 29.59 -18.67
CA TYR A 495 24.56 30.29 -18.78
C TYR A 495 24.29 31.19 -17.56
N GLY A 496 24.69 30.75 -16.37
CA GLY A 496 24.34 31.45 -15.12
C GLY A 496 24.87 30.80 -13.85
N ALA A 497 24.18 31.05 -12.73
CA ALA A 497 24.51 30.47 -11.43
C ALA A 497 24.12 28.98 -11.40
N LEU A 498 25.08 28.09 -11.12
CA LEU A 498 24.85 26.65 -11.02
C LEU A 498 24.64 26.23 -9.55
N TYR A 499 23.46 25.68 -9.27
CA TYR A 499 23.11 24.99 -8.03
C TYR A 499 23.19 23.48 -8.29
N ASN A 500 24.34 22.88 -8.00
CA ASN A 500 24.59 21.46 -8.27
C ASN A 500 24.23 20.61 -7.03
N LEU A 501 23.17 19.81 -7.13
CA LEU A 501 22.64 18.98 -6.05
C LEU A 501 23.19 17.55 -6.19
N GLN A 502 24.47 17.40 -5.85
CA GLN A 502 25.27 16.18 -6.06
C GLN A 502 25.03 15.07 -5.02
N THR A 503 24.12 15.28 -4.06
CA THR A 503 23.80 14.29 -3.03
C THR A 503 22.31 14.29 -2.71
N TYR A 504 21.78 13.13 -2.26
CA TYR A 504 20.43 13.05 -1.69
C TYR A 504 20.18 14.06 -0.57
N SER A 505 21.19 14.39 0.23
CA SER A 505 21.08 15.34 1.34
C SER A 505 20.85 16.77 0.84
N ASP A 506 21.59 17.21 -0.18
CA ASP A 506 21.43 18.54 -0.78
C ASP A 506 20.08 18.66 -1.51
N LEU A 507 19.71 17.62 -2.27
CA LEU A 507 18.44 17.53 -2.98
C LEU A 507 17.24 17.57 -2.03
N THR A 508 17.23 16.71 -1.01
CA THR A 508 16.16 16.65 0.00
C THR A 508 16.06 17.97 0.77
N SER A 509 17.21 18.58 1.11
CA SER A 509 17.23 19.90 1.73
C SER A 509 16.63 20.99 0.83
N MET A 510 16.92 20.95 -0.48
CA MET A 510 16.34 21.87 -1.45
C MET A 510 14.83 21.69 -1.55
N ILE A 511 14.33 20.46 -1.76
CA ILE A 511 12.90 20.15 -1.87
C ILE A 511 12.15 20.58 -0.60
N LYS A 512 12.60 20.14 0.58
CA LYS A 512 12.00 20.51 1.88
C LYS A 512 12.03 22.03 2.11
N SER A 513 13.01 22.76 1.60
CA SER A 513 13.06 24.24 1.70
C SER A 513 12.05 24.98 0.81
N ARG A 514 11.40 24.29 -0.13
CA ARG A 514 10.34 24.85 -1.01
C ARG A 514 8.95 24.42 -0.56
N SER A 515 8.76 23.14 -0.22
CA SER A 515 7.45 22.60 0.17
C SER A 515 7.14 22.74 1.67
N ASN A 516 8.16 22.72 2.53
CA ASN A 516 8.06 22.43 3.98
C ASN A 516 7.55 21.01 4.33
N SER A 517 7.29 20.18 3.31
CA SER A 517 6.82 18.80 3.46
C SER A 517 7.87 17.91 4.11
N GLN A 518 7.44 16.85 4.80
CA GLN A 518 8.32 15.77 5.25
C GLN A 518 8.05 14.45 4.52
N ASP A 519 6.94 14.36 3.80
CA ASP A 519 6.47 13.22 3.03
C ASP A 519 7.58 12.72 2.07
N VAL A 520 7.51 11.45 1.66
CA VAL A 520 8.41 10.85 0.66
C VAL A 520 7.63 9.94 -0.29
N VAL A 521 8.09 9.83 -1.54
CA VAL A 521 7.55 8.85 -2.50
C VAL A 521 8.62 7.79 -2.77
N VAL A 522 8.24 6.52 -2.75
CA VAL A 522 9.17 5.39 -2.93
C VAL A 522 8.72 4.46 -4.05
N THR A 523 9.66 3.99 -4.86
CA THR A 523 9.39 3.13 -6.02
C THR A 523 10.56 2.18 -6.33
N VAL A 524 10.40 1.32 -7.33
CA VAL A 524 11.42 0.35 -7.78
C VAL A 524 11.59 0.40 -9.32
N PRO A 525 12.83 0.29 -9.84
CA PRO A 525 13.09 0.14 -11.26
C PRO A 525 12.59 -1.21 -11.77
N VAL A 526 11.98 -1.22 -12.95
CA VAL A 526 11.44 -2.43 -13.58
C VAL A 526 12.41 -2.97 -14.63
N GLY A 527 13.00 -2.13 -15.48
CA GLY A 527 13.96 -2.53 -16.50
C GLY A 527 13.32 -3.06 -17.80
N ASP A 528 12.11 -2.61 -18.13
CA ASP A 528 11.34 -3.08 -19.29
C ASP A 528 10.53 -2.00 -20.06
N HIS A 529 10.92 -0.72 -19.93
CA HIS A 529 10.27 0.45 -20.58
C HIS A 529 8.81 0.66 -20.13
N ASN A 530 8.64 0.65 -18.81
CA ASN A 530 7.35 0.74 -18.09
C ASN A 530 7.61 1.29 -16.67
N GLU A 531 8.54 2.25 -16.53
CA GLU A 531 9.08 2.64 -15.21
C GLU A 531 8.09 3.48 -14.37
N PHE A 532 7.89 3.04 -13.13
CA PHE A 532 7.02 3.73 -12.16
C PHE A 532 7.59 5.08 -11.67
N PHE A 533 8.86 5.40 -11.95
CA PHE A 533 9.46 6.71 -11.64
C PHE A 533 8.71 7.88 -12.28
N ALA A 534 8.20 7.72 -13.50
CA ALA A 534 7.42 8.74 -14.18
C ALA A 534 6.13 9.10 -13.41
N PRO A 535 5.17 8.17 -13.17
CA PRO A 535 3.97 8.48 -12.40
C PRO A 535 4.28 8.83 -10.93
N ALA A 536 5.31 8.21 -10.31
CA ALA A 536 5.76 8.57 -8.97
C ALA A 536 6.22 10.03 -8.85
N SER A 537 6.89 10.58 -9.88
CA SER A 537 7.32 11.99 -9.89
C SER A 537 6.15 12.99 -9.85
N PHE A 538 4.97 12.61 -10.36
CA PHE A 538 3.77 13.46 -10.31
C PHE A 538 3.14 13.47 -8.90
N SER A 539 3.06 12.31 -8.23
CA SER A 539 2.70 12.24 -6.80
C SER A 539 3.69 13.02 -5.93
N ALA A 540 4.99 12.83 -6.16
CA ALA A 540 6.03 13.53 -5.42
C ALA A 540 5.99 15.05 -5.62
N ALA A 541 5.66 15.51 -6.83
CA ALA A 541 5.43 16.93 -7.11
C ALA A 541 4.20 17.47 -6.38
N ALA A 542 3.14 16.66 -6.17
CA ALA A 542 1.94 17.04 -5.44
C ALA A 542 2.15 17.13 -3.91
N HIS A 543 2.91 16.19 -3.34
CA HIS A 543 3.32 16.20 -1.93
C HIS A 543 4.48 17.14 -1.63
N GLY A 544 5.15 17.67 -2.67
CA GLY A 544 6.37 18.46 -2.55
C GLY A 544 7.52 17.68 -1.90
N SER A 545 7.65 16.39 -2.23
CA SER A 545 8.50 15.40 -1.59
C SER A 545 9.53 14.80 -2.56
N PRO A 546 10.67 14.26 -2.08
CA PRO A 546 11.59 13.55 -2.95
C PRO A 546 11.03 12.18 -3.38
N VAL A 547 11.41 11.74 -4.59
CA VAL A 547 11.26 10.35 -5.03
C VAL A 547 12.53 9.59 -4.63
N PHE A 548 12.40 8.43 -4.01
CA PHE A 548 13.53 7.53 -3.79
C PHE A 548 13.30 6.14 -4.36
N SER A 549 14.37 5.49 -4.82
CA SER A 549 14.32 4.07 -5.11
C SER A 549 14.59 3.23 -3.86
N LEU A 550 13.76 2.20 -3.63
CA LEU A 550 14.01 1.18 -2.60
C LEU A 550 15.12 0.20 -3.02
N CYS A 551 15.37 0.08 -4.33
CA CYS A 551 16.53 -0.61 -4.87
C CYS A 551 17.79 0.26 -4.74
N GLY A 552 18.96 -0.37 -4.78
CA GLY A 552 20.24 0.33 -4.69
C GLY A 552 21.41 -0.56 -5.07
N ASN A 553 22.63 -0.13 -4.73
CA ASN A 553 23.87 -0.84 -5.10
C ASN A 553 23.95 -2.28 -4.56
N ASP A 554 23.16 -2.62 -3.54
CA ASP A 554 23.17 -3.91 -2.86
C ASP A 554 21.78 -4.53 -2.68
N ASN A 555 20.67 -3.83 -2.99
CA ASN A 555 19.28 -4.26 -2.78
C ASN A 555 18.95 -4.77 -1.34
N GLU A 556 19.59 -4.25 -0.30
CA GLU A 556 19.32 -4.70 1.08
C GLU A 556 17.88 -4.41 1.52
N LEU A 557 17.36 -3.20 1.26
CA LEU A 557 16.03 -2.79 1.73
C LEU A 557 14.89 -3.59 1.08
N THR A 558 14.97 -3.86 -0.22
CA THR A 558 14.01 -4.74 -0.91
C THR A 558 14.10 -6.17 -0.43
N THR A 559 15.31 -6.68 -0.12
CA THR A 559 15.47 -8.01 0.48
C THR A 559 14.85 -8.10 1.87
N ARG A 560 15.06 -7.09 2.72
CA ARG A 560 14.42 -6.99 4.03
C ARG A 560 12.89 -6.91 3.92
N ALA A 561 12.36 -6.25 2.89
CA ALA A 561 10.92 -6.25 2.62
C ALA A 561 10.38 -7.67 2.36
N GLN A 562 11.10 -8.54 1.63
CA GLN A 562 10.67 -9.92 1.38
C GLN A 562 10.62 -10.77 2.66
N GLU A 563 11.58 -10.58 3.57
CA GLU A 563 11.62 -11.26 4.88
C GLU A 563 10.31 -11.05 5.68
N THR A 564 9.72 -9.84 5.62
CA THR A 564 8.45 -9.55 6.30
C THR A 564 7.24 -10.34 5.78
N TRP A 565 7.33 -10.87 4.55
CA TRP A 565 6.25 -11.63 3.92
C TRP A 565 6.36 -13.14 4.18
N ALA A 566 7.56 -13.65 4.45
CA ALA A 566 7.78 -15.04 4.82
C ALA A 566 6.91 -15.40 6.06
N PRO A 567 5.99 -16.39 5.98
CA PRO A 567 5.13 -16.72 7.10
C PRO A 567 5.89 -17.54 8.15
N TYR A 568 5.81 -17.15 9.43
CA TYR A 568 6.45 -17.88 10.53
C TYR A 568 5.43 -18.77 11.26
N LEU A 569 5.75 -20.07 11.43
CA LEU A 569 4.76 -21.08 11.81
C LEU A 569 4.58 -21.27 13.31
N ILE A 570 3.82 -20.37 13.94
CA ILE A 570 3.21 -20.63 15.26
C ILE A 570 2.18 -21.76 15.10
N GLY A 571 2.39 -22.92 15.75
CA GLY A 571 1.43 -24.04 15.75
C GLY A 571 0.29 -23.91 16.77
N PRO A 572 -0.66 -24.87 16.83
CA PRO A 572 -0.78 -26.12 16.06
C PRO A 572 -2.04 -26.19 15.16
N GLU A 573 -2.33 -27.38 14.63
CA GLU A 573 -3.65 -27.77 14.07
C GLU A 573 -4.79 -27.49 15.08
N ILE A 574 -5.89 -26.85 14.64
CA ILE A 574 -7.02 -26.46 15.51
C ILE A 574 -8.20 -27.43 15.33
N ASP A 575 -8.16 -28.55 16.06
CA ASP A 575 -9.24 -29.54 16.12
C ASP A 575 -10.63 -28.89 16.25
N ASN A 576 -11.46 -29.09 15.21
CA ASN A 576 -12.84 -28.59 15.06
C ASN A 576 -13.02 -27.10 14.69
N ILE A 577 -11.97 -26.40 14.22
CA ILE A 577 -12.15 -25.13 13.47
C ILE A 577 -11.54 -25.24 12.07
N TYR A 578 -10.27 -25.67 11.96
CA TYR A 578 -9.61 -25.95 10.67
C TYR A 578 -8.93 -27.33 10.72
N VAL A 579 -8.78 -27.99 9.57
CA VAL A 579 -8.89 -29.47 9.49
C VAL A 579 -7.78 -30.29 10.16
N ILE A 580 -8.20 -31.48 10.59
CA ILE A 580 -7.51 -32.47 11.42
C ILE A 580 -6.64 -33.40 10.55
N GLU A 581 -5.49 -33.84 11.11
CA GLU A 581 -4.52 -34.81 10.57
C GLU A 581 -3.58 -34.28 9.48
N LYS A 582 -2.49 -33.62 9.91
CA LYS A 582 -1.20 -33.22 9.28
C LYS A 582 -0.99 -33.31 7.75
N TYR A 583 -1.53 -34.30 7.02
CA TYR A 583 -1.39 -34.43 5.56
C TYR A 583 -2.60 -34.98 4.79
N GLU A 584 -3.67 -35.51 5.42
CA GLU A 584 -4.68 -36.30 4.68
C GLU A 584 -5.83 -35.50 4.06
N ASN A 585 -6.14 -34.28 4.54
CA ASN A 585 -7.20 -33.43 3.96
C ASN A 585 -6.78 -31.94 3.91
N ARG A 586 -6.40 -31.45 2.73
CA ARG A 586 -6.15 -30.00 2.48
C ARG A 586 -7.44 -29.16 2.43
N ALA A 587 -8.32 -29.28 3.42
CA ALA A 587 -9.56 -28.52 3.46
C ALA A 587 -9.39 -27.18 4.20
N GLU A 588 -9.41 -26.12 3.41
CA GLU A 588 -9.64 -24.71 3.78
C GLU A 588 -8.50 -23.92 4.46
N ASN A 589 -7.98 -22.96 3.69
CA ASN A 589 -7.61 -21.58 4.05
C ASN A 589 -6.42 -21.32 4.99
N GLY A 590 -6.15 -22.15 5.99
CA GLY A 590 -5.39 -21.66 7.16
C GLY A 590 -3.87 -21.71 7.07
N TRP A 591 -3.30 -22.82 6.59
CA TRP A 591 -2.02 -23.31 7.10
C TRP A 591 -0.78 -22.42 6.95
N TYR A 592 -0.70 -21.56 5.93
CA TYR A 592 0.46 -20.69 5.72
C TYR A 592 0.20 -19.20 6.01
N ASP A 593 -1.01 -18.68 5.76
CA ASP A 593 -1.28 -17.22 5.84
C ASP A 593 -2.23 -16.74 6.94
N GLU A 594 -2.82 -17.64 7.74
CA GLU A 594 -3.39 -17.24 9.05
C GLU A 594 -2.32 -16.72 10.02
N ARG A 595 -1.04 -16.94 9.69
CA ARG A 595 0.07 -16.72 10.60
C ARG A 595 0.69 -15.34 10.42
N ILE A 596 1.18 -14.84 11.55
CA ILE A 596 1.48 -13.44 11.81
C ILE A 596 2.81 -13.10 11.12
N PRO A 597 2.96 -11.92 10.49
CA PRO A 597 4.27 -11.50 10.02
C PRO A 597 5.23 -11.42 11.21
N ASN A 598 6.48 -11.87 11.04
CA ASN A 598 7.43 -11.90 12.14
C ASN A 598 7.66 -10.47 12.65
N LYS A 599 7.23 -10.19 13.90
CA LYS A 599 7.34 -8.89 14.55
C LYS A 599 8.77 -8.35 14.53
N PHE A 600 9.77 -9.22 14.70
CA PHE A 600 11.17 -8.80 14.66
C PHE A 600 11.56 -8.41 13.24
N SER A 601 11.25 -9.21 12.22
CA SER A 601 11.43 -8.85 10.81
C SER A 601 10.68 -7.57 10.40
N MET A 602 9.49 -7.32 10.95
CA MET A 602 8.70 -6.11 10.73
C MET A 602 9.37 -4.88 11.38
N MET A 603 9.78 -4.97 12.65
CA MET A 603 10.52 -3.90 13.33
C MET A 603 11.89 -3.63 12.67
N GLU A 604 12.57 -4.68 12.22
CA GLU A 604 13.84 -4.56 11.49
C GLU A 604 13.66 -3.98 10.08
N SER A 605 12.53 -4.24 9.42
CA SER A 605 12.14 -3.60 8.16
C SER A 605 11.91 -2.09 8.34
N GLU A 606 11.17 -1.72 9.38
CA GLU A 606 10.95 -0.34 9.80
C GLU A 606 12.27 0.38 10.11
N THR A 607 13.14 -0.23 10.92
CA THR A 607 14.42 0.36 11.32
C THR A 607 15.41 0.43 10.14
N SER A 608 15.34 -0.51 9.20
CA SER A 608 16.06 -0.43 7.92
C SER A 608 15.56 0.75 7.06
N PHE A 609 14.26 1.05 7.12
CA PHE A 609 13.65 2.19 6.43
C PHE A 609 13.98 3.54 7.11
N GLU A 610 14.01 3.61 8.45
CA GLU A 610 14.54 4.77 9.20
C GLU A 610 15.99 5.05 8.75
N ALA A 611 16.85 4.03 8.71
CA ALA A 611 18.24 4.17 8.30
C ALA A 611 18.38 4.63 6.83
N PHE A 612 17.57 4.05 5.93
CA PHE A 612 17.49 4.44 4.52
C PHE A 612 17.11 5.92 4.34
N LEU A 613 16.07 6.39 5.02
CA LEU A 613 15.65 7.81 4.96
C LEU A 613 16.63 8.73 5.69
N THR A 614 17.25 8.28 6.78
CA THR A 614 18.27 9.05 7.53
C THR A 614 19.51 9.30 6.67
N SER A 615 19.96 8.29 5.91
CA SER A 615 21.10 8.42 4.98
C SER A 615 20.87 9.47 3.89
N ARG A 616 19.60 9.79 3.60
CA ARG A 616 19.16 10.74 2.56
C ARG A 616 18.78 12.12 3.13
N ASN A 617 18.95 12.37 4.43
CA ASN A 617 18.43 13.54 5.16
C ASN A 617 16.89 13.69 5.07
N ALA A 618 16.19 12.58 4.83
CA ALA A 618 14.76 12.54 4.60
C ALA A 618 13.96 12.21 5.85
N TYR A 619 14.49 11.43 6.79
CA TYR A 619 13.76 11.00 7.99
C TYR A 619 13.33 12.17 8.90
N ASN A 620 12.10 12.08 9.42
CA ASN A 620 11.55 12.96 10.44
C ASN A 620 11.18 12.14 11.69
N SER A 621 11.96 12.27 12.77
CA SER A 621 11.71 11.57 14.05
C SER A 621 10.70 12.26 14.97
N THR A 622 10.14 13.41 14.58
CA THR A 622 9.39 14.29 15.52
C THR A 622 7.87 14.21 15.41
N THR A 623 7.36 13.87 14.23
CA THR A 623 5.93 13.67 13.92
C THR A 623 5.83 12.55 12.89
N PRO A 624 4.63 11.94 12.68
CA PRO A 624 4.43 11.02 11.57
C PRO A 624 4.84 11.63 10.21
N GLN A 625 5.24 10.77 9.28
CA GLN A 625 5.87 11.11 8.00
C GLN A 625 5.28 10.27 6.86
N PRO A 626 4.28 10.77 6.11
CA PRO A 626 3.62 10.01 5.04
C PRO A 626 4.56 9.46 3.96
N VAL A 627 4.31 8.22 3.54
CA VAL A 627 5.03 7.53 2.47
C VAL A 627 4.04 7.11 1.38
N VAL A 628 4.28 7.55 0.13
CA VAL A 628 3.57 7.03 -1.03
C VAL A 628 4.38 5.90 -1.66
N VAL A 629 3.83 4.68 -1.66
CA VAL A 629 4.48 3.49 -2.23
C VAL A 629 3.96 3.26 -3.65
N VAL A 630 4.75 3.61 -4.67
CA VAL A 630 4.39 3.41 -6.07
C VAL A 630 5.10 2.16 -6.59
N SER A 631 4.48 1.00 -6.39
CA SER A 631 5.03 -0.31 -6.77
C SER A 631 3.94 -1.38 -6.92
N PRO A 632 4.00 -2.20 -7.98
CA PRO A 632 3.27 -3.46 -8.05
C PRO A 632 3.45 -4.29 -6.77
N VAL A 633 2.39 -4.95 -6.36
CA VAL A 633 2.32 -5.82 -5.18
C VAL A 633 3.13 -7.12 -5.34
N SER A 634 3.47 -7.49 -6.58
CA SER A 634 4.36 -8.61 -6.92
C SER A 634 5.87 -8.28 -6.84
N LEU A 635 6.23 -7.00 -6.73
CA LEU A 635 7.63 -6.55 -6.67
C LEU A 635 8.07 -6.16 -5.25
N LEU A 636 7.13 -5.72 -4.43
CA LEU A 636 7.33 -5.30 -3.04
C LEU A 636 6.11 -5.76 -2.22
N PRO A 637 6.25 -6.63 -1.22
CA PRO A 637 5.12 -7.27 -0.55
C PRO A 637 4.39 -6.33 0.41
N LEU A 638 3.11 -6.65 0.67
CA LEU A 638 2.18 -5.83 1.45
C LEU A 638 2.51 -5.73 2.95
N SER A 639 3.32 -6.66 3.45
CA SER A 639 3.87 -6.61 4.81
C SER A 639 4.90 -5.50 4.99
N PHE A 640 5.56 -5.04 3.92
CA PHE A 640 6.44 -3.88 3.99
C PHE A 640 5.66 -2.63 4.40
N ASP A 641 4.57 -2.31 3.71
CA ASP A 641 3.68 -1.20 4.03
C ASP A 641 3.19 -1.32 5.48
N ARG A 642 2.76 -2.53 5.88
CA ARG A 642 2.30 -2.77 7.24
C ARG A 642 3.39 -2.66 8.31
N SER A 643 4.67 -2.84 7.96
CA SER A 643 5.82 -2.65 8.85
C SER A 643 6.13 -1.18 9.11
N LEU A 644 5.90 -0.31 8.12
CA LEU A 644 6.11 1.14 8.22
C LEU A 644 4.99 1.83 9.04
N GLN A 645 3.86 1.15 9.23
CA GLN A 645 2.77 1.58 10.09
C GLN A 645 3.13 1.40 11.59
N THR A 646 3.03 2.42 12.45
CA THR A 646 2.27 3.67 12.29
C THR A 646 3.06 4.88 11.77
N HIS A 647 4.28 5.14 12.25
CA HIS A 647 4.98 6.44 12.13
C HIS A 647 5.11 6.96 10.68
N PHE A 648 5.18 6.09 9.69
CA PHE A 648 5.35 6.48 8.29
C PHE A 648 4.05 6.64 7.48
N ASN A 649 2.87 6.54 8.10
CA ASN A 649 1.54 6.75 7.46
C ASN A 649 1.46 6.29 5.97
N PRO A 650 1.77 5.01 5.64
CA PRO A 650 1.96 4.59 4.25
C PRO A 650 0.64 4.46 3.47
N GLY A 651 0.68 4.79 2.18
CA GLY A 651 -0.38 4.49 1.21
C GLY A 651 0.21 4.00 -0.11
N ARG A 652 -0.33 2.91 -0.67
CA ARG A 652 0.22 2.25 -1.86
C ARG A 652 -0.61 2.48 -3.12
N ILE A 653 0.05 2.79 -4.22
CA ILE A 653 -0.48 2.68 -5.58
C ILE A 653 -0.09 1.30 -6.15
N PRO A 654 -1.02 0.33 -6.24
CA PRO A 654 -0.69 -1.09 -6.49
C PRO A 654 -0.61 -1.48 -7.97
N ALA A 655 -0.78 -0.52 -8.88
CA ALA A 655 -0.89 -0.74 -10.33
C ALA A 655 0.25 -1.58 -10.92
N THR A 656 -0.09 -2.39 -11.92
CA THR A 656 0.83 -3.31 -12.60
C THR A 656 1.57 -2.70 -13.79
N THR A 657 1.14 -1.52 -14.27
CA THR A 657 1.80 -0.73 -15.33
C THR A 657 1.99 0.73 -14.90
N SER A 658 2.98 1.41 -15.48
CA SER A 658 3.16 2.86 -15.33
C SER A 658 1.92 3.62 -15.85
N SER A 659 1.26 3.08 -16.89
CA SER A 659 0.00 3.60 -17.42
C SER A 659 -1.10 3.68 -16.36
N MET A 660 -1.48 2.52 -15.79
CA MET A 660 -2.51 2.46 -14.76
C MET A 660 -2.07 3.22 -13.50
N SER A 661 -0.77 3.18 -13.15
CA SER A 661 -0.23 3.98 -12.03
C SER A 661 -0.46 5.48 -12.23
N SER A 662 -0.34 6.00 -13.46
CA SER A 662 -0.66 7.40 -13.75
C SER A 662 -2.15 7.70 -13.54
N VAL A 663 -3.05 6.83 -14.01
CA VAL A 663 -4.50 6.98 -13.81
C VAL A 663 -4.87 6.97 -12.33
N LEU A 664 -4.39 5.99 -11.56
CA LEU A 664 -4.71 5.87 -10.13
C LEU A 664 -4.17 7.05 -9.30
N ILE A 665 -2.95 7.52 -9.58
CA ILE A 665 -2.38 8.71 -8.91
C ILE A 665 -3.20 9.96 -9.25
N ASN A 666 -3.59 10.16 -10.50
CA ASN A 666 -4.41 11.33 -10.87
C ASN A 666 -5.80 11.27 -10.24
N ARG A 667 -6.46 10.10 -10.19
CA ARG A 667 -7.74 9.93 -9.48
C ARG A 667 -7.63 10.23 -7.98
N GLY A 668 -6.54 9.79 -7.34
CA GLY A 668 -6.28 10.11 -5.93
C GLY A 668 -6.03 11.61 -5.67
N LEU A 669 -5.04 12.20 -6.36
CA LEU A 669 -4.65 13.61 -6.18
C LEU A 669 -5.74 14.62 -6.55
N LEU A 670 -6.66 14.24 -7.44
CA LEU A 670 -7.79 15.06 -7.87
C LEU A 670 -9.09 14.71 -7.14
N HIS A 671 -9.10 13.78 -6.18
CA HIS A 671 -10.31 13.36 -5.46
C HIS A 671 -11.09 14.54 -4.87
N ARG A 672 -10.39 15.56 -4.36
CA ARG A 672 -10.96 16.84 -3.87
C ARG A 672 -11.89 17.53 -4.88
N PHE A 673 -11.73 17.26 -6.17
CA PHE A 673 -12.57 17.75 -7.25
C PHE A 673 -13.52 16.65 -7.76
N LEU A 674 -12.97 15.47 -8.09
CA LEU A 674 -13.71 14.38 -8.73
C LEU A 674 -14.88 13.85 -7.90
N PHE A 675 -14.84 13.94 -6.57
CA PHE A 675 -15.99 13.53 -5.73
C PHE A 675 -17.26 14.35 -6.01
N LEU A 676 -17.14 15.60 -6.51
CA LEU A 676 -18.29 16.43 -6.88
C LEU A 676 -18.91 16.08 -8.25
N ALA A 677 -18.29 15.18 -9.02
CA ALA A 677 -18.88 14.59 -10.21
C ALA A 677 -19.73 13.33 -9.88
N SER A 678 -19.54 12.73 -8.70
CA SER A 678 -20.16 11.44 -8.35
C SER A 678 -21.66 11.56 -8.04
N GLU A 679 -22.49 10.72 -8.68
CA GLU A 679 -23.97 10.78 -8.59
C GLU A 679 -24.51 10.72 -7.13
N GLN A 680 -23.85 9.99 -6.24
CA GLN A 680 -24.21 9.88 -4.81
C GLN A 680 -23.08 10.30 -3.86
N SER A 681 -22.45 11.43 -4.18
CA SER A 681 -21.40 12.07 -3.37
C SER A 681 -21.79 12.49 -1.94
N ASP A 682 -23.08 12.45 -1.57
CA ASP A 682 -23.56 12.62 -0.19
C ASP A 682 -24.07 11.31 0.46
N THR A 683 -23.92 10.14 -0.17
CA THR A 683 -24.33 8.83 0.38
C THR A 683 -23.11 7.99 0.80
N SER A 684 -23.27 7.23 1.89
CA SER A 684 -22.35 6.16 2.31
C SER A 684 -23.06 4.80 2.36
N LEU A 685 -22.43 3.78 1.80
CA LEU A 685 -22.91 2.39 1.78
C LEU A 685 -22.36 1.60 2.97
N VAL A 686 -23.24 0.95 3.72
CA VAL A 686 -22.88 0.10 4.87
C VAL A 686 -23.36 -1.33 4.64
N SER A 687 -22.42 -2.24 4.40
CA SER A 687 -22.65 -3.66 4.09
C SER A 687 -22.15 -4.56 5.21
N MET A 688 -22.91 -4.60 6.31
CA MET A 688 -22.55 -5.36 7.52
C MET A 688 -23.18 -6.77 7.47
N TYR A 689 -22.53 -7.71 6.78
CA TYR A 689 -23.02 -9.10 6.65
C TYR A 689 -22.57 -10.00 7.82
N ALA A 690 -21.31 -9.88 8.24
CA ALA A 690 -20.80 -10.49 9.47
C ALA A 690 -19.95 -9.48 10.25
N TYR A 691 -20.31 -9.22 11.51
CA TYR A 691 -19.89 -8.03 12.26
C TYR A 691 -20.03 -8.22 13.78
N THR A 692 -19.58 -7.23 14.55
CA THR A 692 -19.69 -7.23 16.03
C THR A 692 -20.92 -6.45 16.51
N ASP A 693 -21.72 -7.04 17.40
CA ASP A 693 -22.97 -6.47 17.94
C ASP A 693 -22.99 -6.54 19.48
N GLY A 694 -22.57 -5.45 20.14
CA GLY A 694 -22.65 -5.28 21.60
C GLY A 694 -21.46 -5.81 22.42
N ALA A 695 -20.33 -6.12 21.78
CA ALA A 695 -19.15 -6.62 22.48
C ALA A 695 -18.48 -5.54 23.34
N ASN A 696 -17.93 -5.95 24.49
CA ASN A 696 -17.06 -5.08 25.29
C ASN A 696 -15.63 -5.21 24.77
N TYR A 697 -15.11 -4.16 24.13
CA TYR A 697 -13.74 -4.11 23.63
C TYR A 697 -12.86 -3.29 24.58
N VAL A 698 -11.56 -3.63 24.63
CA VAL A 698 -10.54 -2.86 25.35
C VAL A 698 -9.44 -2.57 24.34
N ASP A 699 -8.99 -1.32 24.27
CA ASP A 699 -7.95 -0.90 23.33
C ASP A 699 -6.53 -0.97 23.93
N ASN A 700 -5.52 -0.68 23.12
CA ASN A 700 -4.11 -0.65 23.51
C ASN A 700 -3.74 0.44 24.56
N ASN A 701 -4.67 1.34 24.90
CA ASN A 701 -4.56 2.28 26.02
C ASN A 701 -5.27 1.80 27.30
N TYR A 702 -5.92 0.63 27.25
CA TYR A 702 -6.80 0.08 28.28
C TYR A 702 -8.09 0.89 28.49
N ASP A 703 -8.48 1.71 27.52
CA ASP A 703 -9.80 2.34 27.52
C ASP A 703 -10.87 1.33 27.05
N TYR A 704 -12.06 1.45 27.64
CA TYR A 704 -13.15 0.48 27.51
C TYR A 704 -14.24 1.00 26.57
N HIS A 705 -14.56 0.19 25.55
CA HIS A 705 -15.52 0.50 24.51
C HIS A 705 -16.65 -0.53 24.48
N LEU A 706 -17.82 -0.11 23.99
CA LEU A 706 -18.96 -1.00 23.72
C LEU A 706 -19.25 -0.94 22.22
N LEU A 707 -18.80 -1.96 21.50
CA LEU A 707 -18.76 -2.00 20.04
C LEU A 707 -20.09 -2.49 19.46
N TYR A 708 -20.79 -1.56 18.81
CA TYR A 708 -21.95 -1.80 17.94
C TYR A 708 -21.55 -1.39 16.53
N GLN A 709 -21.02 -2.32 15.73
CA GLN A 709 -20.25 -1.96 14.53
C GLN A 709 -21.07 -1.24 13.45
N ILE A 710 -22.39 -1.55 13.34
CA ILE A 710 -23.32 -0.80 12.50
C ILE A 710 -23.49 0.60 13.08
N GLU A 711 -24.09 0.71 14.27
CA GLU A 711 -24.51 1.98 14.87
C GLU A 711 -23.33 2.95 15.06
N ASN A 712 -22.16 2.48 15.50
CA ASN A 712 -20.99 3.34 15.71
C ASN A 712 -20.38 3.87 14.40
N SER A 713 -20.69 3.25 13.26
CA SER A 713 -20.29 3.71 11.92
C SER A 713 -21.36 4.65 11.34
N THR A 714 -22.64 4.25 11.41
CA THR A 714 -23.75 5.05 10.86
C THR A 714 -23.96 6.36 11.62
N ASP A 715 -23.91 6.34 12.97
CA ASP A 715 -24.04 7.55 13.78
C ASP A 715 -22.94 8.58 13.45
N ALA A 716 -21.74 8.12 13.10
CA ALA A 716 -20.60 8.96 12.74
C ALA A 716 -20.77 9.58 11.34
N LEU A 717 -21.20 8.79 10.37
CA LEU A 717 -21.47 9.24 8.98
C LEU A 717 -22.66 10.21 8.93
N GLU A 718 -23.78 9.90 9.60
CA GLU A 718 -24.93 10.81 9.73
C GLU A 718 -24.55 12.12 10.45
N THR A 719 -23.66 12.06 11.45
CA THR A 719 -23.17 13.25 12.17
C THR A 719 -22.25 14.12 11.30
N ALA A 720 -21.48 13.52 10.39
CA ALA A 720 -20.68 14.25 9.40
C ALA A 720 -21.53 14.89 8.29
N GLY A 721 -22.69 14.30 8.00
CA GLY A 721 -23.70 14.84 7.08
C GLY A 721 -24.16 13.89 5.97
N PHE A 722 -23.63 12.67 5.90
CA PHE A 722 -23.93 11.70 4.85
C PHE A 722 -25.28 11.02 5.05
N SER A 723 -25.96 10.74 3.94
CA SER A 723 -27.06 9.77 3.86
C SER A 723 -26.51 8.35 3.98
N ILE A 724 -27.26 7.44 4.61
CA ILE A 724 -26.86 6.04 4.78
C ILE A 724 -27.77 5.15 3.93
N GLU A 725 -27.18 4.36 3.04
CA GLU A 725 -27.83 3.18 2.47
C GLU A 725 -27.20 1.92 3.07
N SER A 726 -28.03 0.93 3.39
CA SER A 726 -27.63 -0.26 4.15
C SER A 726 -28.13 -1.51 3.44
N HIS A 727 -27.21 -2.29 2.89
CA HIS A 727 -27.52 -3.46 2.05
C HIS A 727 -26.49 -4.57 2.23
N VAL A 728 -26.99 -5.81 2.35
CA VAL A 728 -26.18 -7.04 2.25
C VAL A 728 -26.66 -7.99 1.14
N GLY A 729 -27.74 -7.64 0.44
CA GLY A 729 -28.15 -8.27 -0.80
C GLY A 729 -27.10 -8.04 -1.90
N GLN A 730 -26.66 -9.12 -2.56
CA GLN A 730 -25.58 -9.04 -3.55
C GLN A 730 -25.89 -8.10 -4.72
N ASN A 731 -27.14 -7.96 -5.17
CA ASN A 731 -27.45 -7.14 -6.33
C ASN A 731 -27.63 -5.69 -5.91
N GLU A 732 -28.33 -5.50 -4.79
CA GLU A 732 -28.69 -4.22 -4.20
C GLU A 732 -27.43 -3.47 -3.73
N ALA A 733 -26.46 -4.18 -3.11
CA ALA A 733 -25.17 -3.61 -2.72
C ALA A 733 -24.24 -3.30 -3.90
N PHE A 734 -24.40 -3.97 -5.06
CA PHE A 734 -23.61 -3.67 -6.26
C PHE A 734 -24.25 -2.52 -7.06
N GLU A 735 -25.58 -2.50 -7.20
CA GLU A 735 -26.36 -1.42 -7.86
C GLU A 735 -26.17 -0.06 -7.18
N ILE A 736 -26.13 -0.02 -5.84
CA ILE A 736 -25.86 1.22 -5.10
C ILE A 736 -24.38 1.65 -5.18
N LEU A 737 -23.42 0.70 -5.24
CA LEU A 737 -21.99 1.00 -5.43
C LEU A 737 -21.70 1.57 -6.83
N ASP A 738 -22.34 1.01 -7.87
CA ASP A 738 -22.31 1.50 -9.25
C ASP A 738 -22.86 2.95 -9.37
N SER A 739 -23.78 3.34 -8.48
CA SER A 739 -24.30 4.72 -8.39
C SER A 739 -23.40 5.72 -7.65
N GLN A 740 -22.12 5.41 -7.47
CA GLN A 740 -21.07 6.35 -7.09
C GLN A 740 -21.23 7.00 -5.70
N VAL A 741 -21.25 6.16 -4.66
CA VAL A 741 -21.23 6.58 -3.25
C VAL A 741 -19.90 7.21 -2.82
N ALA A 742 -19.91 8.02 -1.76
CA ALA A 742 -18.69 8.63 -1.20
C ALA A 742 -17.84 7.65 -0.37
N LEU A 743 -18.47 6.66 0.28
CA LEU A 743 -17.80 5.66 1.11
C LEU A 743 -18.52 4.32 1.07
N TRP A 744 -17.78 3.21 1.09
CA TRP A 744 -18.32 1.87 1.29
C TRP A 744 -17.61 1.15 2.45
N SER A 745 -18.37 0.72 3.46
CA SER A 745 -17.86 -0.12 4.56
C SER A 745 -18.47 -1.52 4.48
N LEU A 746 -17.64 -2.52 4.17
CA LEU A 746 -18.01 -3.94 4.07
C LEU A 746 -17.45 -4.69 5.27
N SER A 747 -18.30 -5.43 6.01
CA SER A 747 -17.88 -6.35 7.06
C SER A 747 -18.43 -7.74 6.81
N THR A 748 -17.55 -8.70 6.55
CA THR A 748 -17.93 -10.04 6.08
C THR A 748 -16.78 -11.06 6.22
N HIS A 749 -17.03 -12.31 5.86
CA HIS A 749 -15.98 -13.33 5.68
C HIS A 749 -15.29 -13.16 4.33
N GLY A 750 -13.98 -13.40 4.28
CA GLY A 750 -13.18 -13.39 3.06
C GLY A 750 -12.26 -14.61 2.97
N THR A 751 -12.02 -15.09 1.74
CA THR A 751 -11.10 -16.19 1.40
C THR A 751 -10.59 -16.03 -0.04
N LEU A 752 -9.70 -16.92 -0.49
CA LEU A 752 -9.03 -16.93 -1.79
C LEU A 752 -9.45 -18.11 -2.69
N THR A 753 -10.36 -18.96 -2.24
CA THR A 753 -10.90 -20.06 -3.06
C THR A 753 -12.24 -20.58 -2.54
N GLU A 754 -13.13 -20.96 -3.47
CA GLU A 754 -14.36 -21.73 -3.19
C GLU A 754 -14.10 -23.22 -2.94
N LEU A 755 -12.91 -23.73 -3.28
CA LEU A 755 -12.61 -25.16 -3.28
C LEU A 755 -11.21 -25.46 -2.70
N PRO A 756 -11.01 -26.61 -2.06
CA PRO A 756 -9.69 -27.06 -1.58
C PRO A 756 -8.76 -27.43 -2.75
N ARG A 757 -8.18 -26.40 -3.37
CA ARG A 757 -7.05 -26.44 -4.31
C ARG A 757 -6.14 -25.27 -3.95
N ASP A 758 -4.85 -25.59 -3.88
CA ASP A 758 -3.92 -24.88 -3.00
C ASP A 758 -2.48 -25.07 -3.52
N PRO A 759 -1.65 -24.01 -3.60
CA PRO A 759 -1.98 -22.63 -3.26
C PRO A 759 -2.86 -21.93 -4.31
N PRO A 760 -3.70 -20.95 -3.92
CA PRO A 760 -4.20 -19.93 -4.83
C PRO A 760 -3.07 -18.96 -5.21
N ASP A 761 -3.15 -18.36 -6.41
CA ASP A 761 -2.21 -17.32 -6.83
C ASP A 761 -2.32 -16.10 -5.90
N ARG A 762 -1.19 -15.49 -5.50
CA ARG A 762 -1.14 -14.34 -4.57
C ARG A 762 0.02 -13.42 -4.93
N PRO A 763 -0.10 -12.09 -4.76
CA PRO A 763 -1.30 -11.35 -4.34
C PRO A 763 -2.37 -11.23 -5.44
N ASN A 764 -2.10 -11.67 -6.67
CA ASN A 764 -2.98 -11.50 -7.84
C ASN A 764 -4.06 -12.60 -7.95
N GLY A 765 -4.62 -13.05 -6.82
CA GLY A 765 -5.61 -14.10 -6.77
C GLY A 765 -7.04 -13.56 -6.76
N ILE A 766 -8.00 -14.40 -7.16
CA ILE A 766 -9.43 -14.10 -7.02
C ILE A 766 -9.79 -14.02 -5.54
N GLY A 767 -10.31 -12.88 -5.11
CA GLY A 767 -10.91 -12.73 -3.79
C GLY A 767 -12.33 -13.30 -3.77
N TYR A 768 -12.69 -13.94 -2.67
CA TYR A 768 -14.03 -14.50 -2.45
C TYR A 768 -14.58 -14.00 -1.12
N PHE A 769 -15.77 -13.42 -1.13
CA PHE A 769 -16.38 -12.78 0.04
C PHE A 769 -17.84 -13.16 0.21
N SER A 770 -18.32 -13.16 1.46
CA SER A 770 -19.68 -13.58 1.79
C SER A 770 -20.69 -12.45 1.63
N MET A 771 -21.82 -12.73 0.98
CA MET A 771 -22.95 -11.83 0.75
C MET A 771 -24.27 -12.60 0.97
N ARG A 772 -25.41 -11.94 0.75
CA ARG A 772 -26.76 -12.51 0.88
C ARG A 772 -27.49 -12.54 -0.46
N ASN A 773 -28.23 -13.62 -0.76
CA ASN A 773 -28.95 -13.80 -2.02
C ASN A 773 -30.24 -12.96 -2.15
N THR A 774 -30.67 -12.36 -1.05
CA THR A 774 -31.88 -11.56 -0.88
C THR A 774 -31.51 -10.44 0.08
N ASP A 775 -31.90 -9.20 -0.22
CA ASP A 775 -31.46 -8.06 0.59
C ASP A 775 -31.99 -8.03 2.04
N ALA A 776 -31.23 -7.34 2.87
CA ALA A 776 -31.50 -6.93 4.24
C ALA A 776 -30.58 -5.75 4.58
N PRO A 777 -30.96 -4.87 5.53
CA PRO A 777 -30.07 -3.78 5.99
C PRO A 777 -28.78 -4.27 6.65
N TYR A 778 -28.75 -5.50 7.11
CA TYR A 778 -27.60 -6.15 7.75
C TYR A 778 -27.81 -7.67 7.80
N GLY A 779 -26.73 -8.42 8.00
CA GLY A 779 -26.78 -9.83 8.39
C GLY A 779 -27.44 -10.01 9.77
N PHE A 780 -27.95 -11.22 10.02
CA PHE A 780 -28.55 -11.65 11.28
C PHE A 780 -28.51 -13.17 11.38
N GLU A 781 -28.83 -13.73 12.55
CA GLU A 781 -28.78 -15.17 12.81
C GLU A 781 -30.17 -15.79 12.98
N GLU A 782 -31.11 -15.06 13.60
CA GLU A 782 -32.50 -15.48 13.76
C GLU A 782 -33.51 -14.58 13.01
N SER A 783 -33.35 -13.26 13.07
CA SER A 783 -34.23 -12.31 12.35
C SER A 783 -33.66 -10.89 12.32
N LEU A 784 -34.24 -10.02 11.48
CA LEU A 784 -33.98 -8.57 11.53
C LEU A 784 -34.20 -7.92 12.92
N THR A 785 -34.93 -8.58 13.83
CA THR A 785 -35.16 -8.11 15.21
C THR A 785 -34.32 -8.83 16.27
N VAL A 786 -33.54 -9.83 15.88
CA VAL A 786 -32.68 -10.68 16.72
C VAL A 786 -31.44 -10.99 15.88
N ARG A 787 -30.49 -10.03 15.89
CA ARG A 787 -29.32 -10.00 15.02
C ARG A 787 -28.31 -11.07 15.43
N GLU A 788 -27.80 -10.96 16.66
CA GLU A 788 -27.11 -12.04 17.39
C GLU A 788 -28.14 -12.99 18.02
N SER A 789 -27.83 -14.28 18.08
CA SER A 789 -28.66 -15.32 18.68
C SER A 789 -28.40 -15.48 20.18
N PRO A 790 -29.46 -15.43 21.02
CA PRO A 790 -29.38 -15.80 22.44
C PRO A 790 -29.05 -17.28 22.71
N SER A 791 -28.67 -18.07 21.69
CA SER A 791 -28.31 -19.49 21.81
C SER A 791 -26.83 -19.74 22.09
N ASP A 792 -25.93 -18.84 21.67
CA ASP A 792 -24.50 -18.85 22.02
C ASP A 792 -24.02 -17.54 22.69
N SER A 793 -24.68 -16.40 22.43
CA SER A 793 -24.49 -15.12 23.14
C SER A 793 -23.06 -14.59 23.12
N ASN A 794 -22.44 -14.61 21.93
CA ASN A 794 -21.03 -14.30 21.69
C ASN A 794 -20.75 -12.81 21.34
N SER A 795 -21.79 -11.99 21.16
CA SER A 795 -21.74 -10.59 20.70
C SER A 795 -21.17 -10.36 19.28
N LEU A 796 -21.27 -11.37 18.43
CA LEU A 796 -20.97 -11.36 17.00
C LEU A 796 -22.24 -11.73 16.22
N VAL A 797 -22.31 -11.32 14.97
CA VAL A 797 -23.35 -11.73 14.04
C VAL A 797 -22.68 -12.48 12.89
N ASN A 798 -22.95 -13.78 12.81
CA ASN A 798 -22.26 -14.71 11.92
C ASN A 798 -23.26 -15.62 11.16
N PRO A 799 -23.97 -15.10 10.14
CA PRO A 799 -25.12 -15.80 9.53
C PRO A 799 -24.85 -17.22 9.02
N VAL A 800 -23.60 -17.53 8.64
CA VAL A 800 -23.22 -18.83 8.06
C VAL A 800 -23.24 -20.01 9.06
N GLN A 801 -23.24 -19.73 10.37
CA GLN A 801 -23.32 -20.76 11.42
C GLN A 801 -24.77 -21.07 11.85
N PHE A 802 -25.75 -20.31 11.33
CA PHE A 802 -27.15 -20.30 11.77
C PHE A 802 -28.10 -20.68 10.62
N PRO A 803 -29.43 -20.85 10.85
CA PRO A 803 -30.37 -21.18 9.78
C PRO A 803 -30.39 -20.16 8.62
N GLU A 804 -29.92 -18.95 8.87
CA GLU A 804 -29.75 -17.87 7.89
C GLU A 804 -28.69 -18.18 6.81
N VAL A 805 -27.83 -19.19 7.00
CA VAL A 805 -26.96 -19.77 5.96
C VAL A 805 -27.74 -20.20 4.71
N SER A 806 -29.05 -20.42 4.82
CA SER A 806 -29.93 -20.69 3.67
C SER A 806 -30.07 -19.53 2.67
N ASN A 807 -29.68 -18.30 3.04
CA ASN A 807 -29.57 -17.15 2.12
C ASN A 807 -28.13 -16.68 1.89
N HIS A 808 -27.13 -17.37 2.46
CA HIS A 808 -25.71 -17.08 2.22
C HIS A 808 -25.33 -17.39 0.77
N VAL A 809 -24.52 -16.51 0.17
CA VAL A 809 -23.81 -16.72 -1.09
C VAL A 809 -22.37 -16.24 -0.95
N ILE A 810 -21.46 -16.90 -1.65
CA ILE A 810 -20.10 -16.40 -1.90
C ILE A 810 -20.14 -15.59 -3.20
N LYS A 811 -19.40 -14.49 -3.26
CA LYS A 811 -19.14 -13.67 -4.46
C LYS A 811 -17.64 -13.61 -4.70
N SER A 812 -17.24 -13.75 -5.96
CA SER A 812 -15.85 -13.59 -6.39
C SER A 812 -15.56 -12.14 -6.82
N THR A 813 -14.29 -11.73 -6.83
CA THR A 813 -13.88 -10.41 -7.34
C THR A 813 -14.33 -10.20 -8.78
N HIS A 814 -14.16 -11.19 -9.66
CA HIS A 814 -14.68 -11.21 -11.04
C HIS A 814 -16.21 -11.04 -11.15
N GLU A 815 -16.99 -11.47 -10.16
CA GLU A 815 -18.45 -11.25 -10.15
C GLU A 815 -18.86 -9.85 -9.65
N LEU A 816 -17.95 -9.15 -8.95
CA LEU A 816 -18.12 -7.76 -8.59
C LEU A 816 -17.71 -6.87 -9.77
N ASP A 817 -16.49 -7.05 -10.30
CA ASP A 817 -15.96 -6.45 -11.55
C ASP A 817 -17.01 -6.48 -12.67
N ALA A 818 -17.50 -7.66 -13.05
CA ALA A 818 -18.51 -7.82 -14.10
C ALA A 818 -19.92 -7.27 -13.77
N ALA A 819 -20.10 -6.60 -12.63
CA ALA A 819 -21.36 -6.04 -12.15
C ALA A 819 -21.31 -4.53 -11.81
N ILE A 820 -20.15 -3.87 -11.88
CA ILE A 820 -19.98 -2.43 -11.64
C ILE A 820 -19.22 -1.75 -12.80
N GLY A 821 -19.46 -0.46 -13.02
CA GLY A 821 -18.72 0.39 -13.95
C GLY A 821 -17.83 1.39 -13.21
N ASN A 822 -17.93 2.67 -13.56
CA ASN A 822 -17.28 3.76 -12.83
C ASN A 822 -17.97 3.96 -11.48
N ILE A 823 -17.37 3.49 -10.40
CA ILE A 823 -17.90 3.71 -9.03
C ILE A 823 -17.59 5.11 -8.48
N GLY A 824 -17.09 6.03 -9.29
CA GLY A 824 -16.83 7.43 -8.94
C GLY A 824 -15.48 7.60 -8.25
N SER A 825 -15.46 8.12 -7.02
CA SER A 825 -14.24 8.21 -6.20
C SER A 825 -14.41 7.84 -4.72
N PRO A 826 -14.91 6.64 -4.39
CA PRO A 826 -15.18 6.22 -3.00
C PRO A 826 -13.91 5.93 -2.20
N ILE A 827 -14.06 6.05 -0.88
CA ILE A 827 -13.20 5.38 0.11
C ILE A 827 -13.84 4.03 0.48
N VAL A 828 -13.11 2.93 0.37
CA VAL A 828 -13.61 1.58 0.66
C VAL A 828 -12.92 0.98 1.88
N ILE A 829 -13.68 0.36 2.78
CA ILE A 829 -13.19 -0.30 4.01
C ILE A 829 -13.58 -1.78 3.96
N LEU A 830 -12.61 -2.66 3.73
CA LEU A 830 -12.80 -4.11 3.65
C LEU A 830 -12.45 -4.79 4.98
N THR A 831 -13.47 -5.01 5.81
CA THR A 831 -13.38 -5.69 7.10
C THR A 831 -13.63 -7.18 6.92
N ALA A 832 -12.66 -7.87 6.30
CA ALA A 832 -12.70 -9.29 6.00
C ALA A 832 -11.29 -9.90 5.95
N CYS A 833 -11.18 -11.21 6.14
CA CYS A 833 -9.91 -11.94 6.04
C CYS A 833 -9.37 -11.97 4.61
N LEU A 834 -8.05 -11.87 4.47
CA LEU A 834 -7.27 -12.15 3.24
C LEU A 834 -7.54 -11.28 2.00
N LEU A 835 -8.65 -10.54 1.90
CA LEU A 835 -9.04 -9.78 0.68
C LEU A 835 -8.01 -8.72 0.25
N GLY A 836 -7.18 -8.22 1.17
CA GLY A 836 -6.05 -7.34 0.83
C GLY A 836 -4.91 -8.04 0.09
N GLY A 837 -4.88 -9.38 0.05
CA GLY A 837 -3.90 -10.21 -0.64
C GLY A 837 -4.47 -10.86 -1.90
N THR A 838 -5.42 -10.17 -2.54
CA THR A 838 -6.16 -10.57 -3.75
C THR A 838 -6.12 -9.43 -4.77
N GLU A 839 -6.63 -9.66 -5.98
CA GLU A 839 -6.81 -8.63 -7.00
C GLU A 839 -7.85 -7.55 -6.61
N MET A 840 -8.68 -7.80 -5.59
CA MET A 840 -9.83 -6.95 -5.21
C MET A 840 -9.50 -5.48 -4.91
N PRO A 841 -8.41 -5.11 -4.19
CA PRO A 841 -8.10 -3.71 -3.95
C PRO A 841 -7.66 -2.98 -5.22
N LEU A 842 -6.93 -3.65 -6.13
CA LEU A 842 -6.54 -3.07 -7.41
C LEU A 842 -7.77 -2.89 -8.31
N MET A 843 -8.58 -3.94 -8.47
CA MET A 843 -9.84 -3.88 -9.23
C MET A 843 -10.74 -2.73 -8.75
N LEU A 844 -10.95 -2.59 -7.43
CA LEU A 844 -11.77 -1.50 -6.90
C LEU A 844 -11.19 -0.12 -7.21
N MET A 845 -9.86 0.05 -7.22
CA MET A 845 -9.22 1.29 -7.64
C MET A 845 -9.32 1.54 -9.15
N GLU A 846 -9.24 0.51 -9.97
CA GLU A 846 -9.43 0.56 -11.43
C GLU A 846 -10.88 0.94 -11.79
N HIS A 847 -11.87 0.50 -11.01
CA HIS A 847 -13.27 0.90 -11.13
C HIS A 847 -13.59 2.29 -10.54
N GLY A 848 -12.81 2.77 -9.57
CA GLY A 848 -12.87 4.17 -9.16
C GLY A 848 -12.45 4.50 -7.73
N ALA A 849 -12.26 3.52 -6.84
CA ALA A 849 -11.88 3.79 -5.46
C ALA A 849 -10.55 4.57 -5.37
N VAL A 850 -10.55 5.66 -4.62
CA VAL A 850 -9.33 6.47 -4.39
C VAL A 850 -8.53 5.97 -3.17
N ALA A 851 -9.20 5.25 -2.29
CA ALA A 851 -8.61 4.54 -1.17
C ALA A 851 -9.37 3.23 -0.90
N VAL A 852 -8.64 2.15 -0.62
CA VAL A 852 -9.19 0.86 -0.16
C VAL A 852 -8.35 0.41 1.04
N THR A 853 -8.96 0.22 2.22
CA THR A 853 -8.28 -0.45 3.34
C THR A 853 -8.66 -1.91 3.39
N ALA A 854 -7.67 -2.81 3.45
CA ALA A 854 -7.90 -4.25 3.40
C ALA A 854 -6.77 -5.03 4.09
N ALA A 855 -7.08 -6.23 4.62
CA ALA A 855 -6.11 -7.09 5.28
C ALA A 855 -5.59 -8.19 4.34
N PRO A 856 -4.27 -8.32 4.12
CA PRO A 856 -3.69 -9.40 3.32
C PRO A 856 -3.59 -10.75 4.06
N ARG A 857 -3.85 -10.73 5.38
CA ARG A 857 -3.85 -11.87 6.30
C ARG A 857 -5.20 -11.99 7.03
N THR A 858 -5.37 -13.02 7.84
CA THR A 858 -6.58 -13.27 8.64
C THR A 858 -6.81 -12.18 9.68
N VAL A 859 -8.07 -11.85 9.97
CA VAL A 859 -8.47 -10.86 11.00
C VAL A 859 -9.54 -11.44 11.93
N TYR A 860 -9.64 -10.91 13.15
CA TYR A 860 -10.70 -11.27 14.10
C TYR A 860 -11.80 -10.20 14.18
N PHE A 861 -13.06 -10.62 14.31
CA PHE A 861 -14.23 -9.72 14.23
C PHE A 861 -14.20 -8.52 15.17
N GLN A 862 -13.81 -8.68 16.45
CA GLN A 862 -13.85 -7.57 17.41
C GLN A 862 -12.72 -6.54 17.17
N PRO A 863 -11.43 -6.92 17.01
CA PRO A 863 -10.37 -5.97 16.63
C PRO A 863 -10.58 -5.32 15.25
N ALA A 864 -11.00 -6.09 14.24
CA ALA A 864 -11.23 -5.57 12.89
C ALA A 864 -12.47 -4.67 12.84
N GLY A 865 -13.54 -5.05 13.54
CA GLY A 865 -14.75 -4.24 13.69
C GLY A 865 -14.45 -2.91 14.41
N MET A 866 -13.66 -2.94 15.48
CA MET A 866 -13.20 -1.71 16.14
C MET A 866 -12.34 -0.85 15.19
N LEU A 867 -11.43 -1.44 14.43
CA LEU A 867 -10.65 -0.69 13.43
C LEU A 867 -11.57 -0.03 12.40
N SER A 868 -12.55 -0.76 11.85
CA SER A 868 -13.49 -0.19 10.86
C SER A 868 -14.28 1.01 11.42
N VAL A 869 -14.66 0.97 12.71
CA VAL A 869 -15.36 2.05 13.40
C VAL A 869 -14.43 3.25 13.64
N LEU A 870 -13.22 3.04 14.16
CA LEU A 870 -12.26 4.13 14.42
C LEU A 870 -11.81 4.81 13.11
N LEU A 871 -11.56 4.02 12.06
CA LEU A 871 -11.24 4.50 10.71
C LEU A 871 -12.38 5.37 10.16
N THR A 872 -13.63 4.90 10.23
CA THR A 872 -14.81 5.67 9.80
C THR A 872 -14.97 6.96 10.60
N GLN A 873 -14.79 6.91 11.93
CA GLN A 873 -14.92 8.08 12.80
C GLN A 873 -13.83 9.12 12.53
N SER A 874 -12.56 8.72 12.35
CA SER A 874 -11.49 9.66 11.99
C SER A 874 -11.68 10.26 10.59
N LEU A 875 -12.16 9.48 9.61
CA LEU A 875 -12.53 10.03 8.29
C LEU A 875 -13.65 11.09 8.42
N CYS A 876 -14.68 10.83 9.23
CA CYS A 876 -15.73 11.81 9.55
C CYS A 876 -15.23 13.05 10.30
N GLU A 877 -14.16 12.94 11.11
CA GLU A 877 -13.48 14.09 11.72
C GLU A 877 -12.53 14.83 10.75
N GLY A 878 -12.39 14.37 9.50
CA GLY A 878 -11.61 15.01 8.44
C GLY A 878 -10.12 14.61 8.40
N TYR A 879 -9.73 13.54 9.08
CA TYR A 879 -8.38 12.95 8.98
C TYR A 879 -8.16 12.39 7.57
N THR A 880 -6.91 12.22 7.16
CA THR A 880 -6.61 11.45 5.95
C THR A 880 -6.84 9.95 6.15
N ALA A 881 -7.00 9.20 5.06
CA ALA A 881 -7.12 7.74 5.09
C ALA A 881 -5.92 7.09 5.79
N ALA A 882 -4.70 7.58 5.55
CA ALA A 882 -3.52 7.09 6.27
C ALA A 882 -3.55 7.49 7.74
N GLU A 883 -3.84 8.75 8.10
CA GLU A 883 -3.93 9.18 9.51
C GLU A 883 -5.02 8.42 10.30
N ALA A 884 -6.15 8.13 9.66
CA ALA A 884 -7.27 7.40 10.25
C ALA A 884 -6.97 5.90 10.43
N LEU A 885 -6.35 5.25 9.44
CA LEU A 885 -5.86 3.86 9.56
C LEU A 885 -4.75 3.76 10.62
N SER A 886 -3.85 4.74 10.66
CA SER A 886 -2.77 4.89 11.65
C SER A 886 -3.32 4.93 13.07
N TYR A 887 -4.29 5.83 13.33
CA TYR A 887 -4.94 5.95 14.62
C TYR A 887 -5.65 4.64 15.01
N GLY A 888 -6.45 4.06 14.12
CA GLY A 888 -7.16 2.82 14.38
C GLY A 888 -6.23 1.64 14.69
N LEU A 889 -5.13 1.47 13.96
CA LEU A 889 -4.16 0.39 14.18
C LEU A 889 -3.33 0.58 15.46
N MET A 890 -2.92 1.81 15.78
CA MET A 890 -2.29 2.14 17.07
C MET A 890 -3.20 1.73 18.26
N MET A 891 -4.51 1.88 18.11
CA MET A 891 -5.48 1.53 19.16
C MET A 891 -5.85 0.04 19.20
N THR A 892 -5.79 -0.70 18.09
CA THR A 892 -6.34 -2.07 17.97
C THR A 892 -5.32 -3.19 17.73
N SER A 893 -4.15 -2.88 17.15
CA SER A 893 -3.20 -3.84 16.59
C SER A 893 -1.76 -3.59 17.08
N SER A 894 -0.78 -4.27 16.49
CA SER A 894 0.65 -4.06 16.77
C SER A 894 1.19 -2.84 16.02
N ASP A 895 1.77 -1.88 16.74
CA ASP A 895 2.68 -0.89 16.15
C ASP A 895 4.09 -1.50 16.07
N TYR A 896 4.73 -1.38 14.91
CA TYR A 896 6.10 -1.85 14.69
C TYR A 896 7.11 -0.70 14.73
N SER A 897 6.67 0.55 14.56
CA SER A 897 7.49 1.76 14.48
C SER A 897 7.59 2.55 15.79
N ASP A 898 6.46 2.71 16.50
CA ASP A 898 6.38 3.28 17.84
C ASP A 898 5.82 2.21 18.82
N PRO A 899 6.51 1.05 18.98
CA PRO A 899 5.99 -0.07 19.75
C PRO A 899 5.77 0.28 21.23
N LEU A 900 4.58 -0.05 21.75
CA LEU A 900 4.16 0.27 23.12
C LEU A 900 5.00 -0.46 24.17
N ILE A 901 5.89 0.27 24.84
CA ILE A 901 6.75 -0.22 25.93
C ILE A 901 5.91 -0.65 27.14
N ASP A 902 6.26 -1.79 27.75
CA ASP A 902 5.64 -2.39 28.94
C ASP A 902 4.10 -2.64 28.83
N ARG A 903 3.56 -2.75 27.61
CA ARG A 903 2.13 -3.02 27.38
C ARG A 903 1.87 -4.34 26.66
N ILE A 904 0.68 -4.86 26.91
CA ILE A 904 0.10 -6.01 26.22
C ILE A 904 -0.76 -5.48 25.08
N ILE A 905 -0.36 -5.76 23.84
CA ILE A 905 -1.13 -5.46 22.64
C ILE A 905 -2.40 -6.33 22.63
N ILE A 906 -3.54 -5.80 22.17
CA ILE A 906 -4.82 -6.55 22.18
C ILE A 906 -4.92 -7.55 21.03
N ASP A 907 -4.55 -7.15 19.80
CA ASP A 907 -4.54 -8.04 18.63
C ASP A 907 -3.22 -7.98 17.84
N TYR A 908 -2.90 -9.11 17.21
CA TYR A 908 -1.78 -9.31 16.29
C TYR A 908 -2.24 -9.64 14.87
N ALA A 909 -3.49 -10.07 14.69
CA ALA A 909 -4.00 -10.56 13.41
C ALA A 909 -4.37 -9.42 12.46
N ASN A 910 -4.86 -8.30 12.99
CA ASN A 910 -5.25 -7.14 12.20
C ASN A 910 -4.06 -6.44 11.50
N GLN A 911 -3.76 -6.91 10.29
CA GLN A 911 -2.70 -6.43 9.41
C GLN A 911 -3.25 -5.56 8.25
N GLN A 912 -4.36 -4.83 8.44
CA GLN A 912 -4.90 -3.94 7.40
C GLN A 912 -3.86 -2.91 6.93
N ILE A 913 -3.87 -2.62 5.63
CA ILE A 913 -3.06 -1.59 4.96
C ILE A 913 -3.93 -0.68 4.10
N LEU A 914 -3.38 0.45 3.65
CA LEU A 914 -3.99 1.39 2.71
C LEU A 914 -3.48 1.18 1.29
N PHE A 915 -4.38 0.82 0.39
CA PHE A 915 -4.24 1.05 -1.05
C PHE A 915 -4.86 2.41 -1.38
N GLY A 916 -4.25 3.19 -2.26
CA GLY A 916 -4.56 4.60 -2.46
C GLY A 916 -3.47 5.54 -1.97
N ASP A 917 -3.65 6.82 -2.25
CA ASP A 917 -2.74 7.87 -1.79
C ASP A 917 -2.95 8.13 -0.28
N PRO A 918 -1.88 8.32 0.53
CA PRO A 918 -2.03 8.51 1.96
C PRO A 918 -2.75 9.82 2.35
N SER A 919 -2.87 10.79 1.44
CA SER A 919 -3.48 12.11 1.70
C SER A 919 -5.00 12.19 1.51
N ILE A 920 -5.64 11.16 0.96
CA ILE A 920 -7.09 11.10 0.70
C ILE A 920 -7.90 11.45 1.96
N ARG A 921 -8.97 12.25 1.83
CA ARG A 921 -9.90 12.59 2.92
C ARG A 921 -11.34 12.35 2.46
N LEU A 922 -12.23 11.98 3.38
CA LEU A 922 -13.67 11.94 3.09
C LEU A 922 -14.21 13.38 3.00
N TYR A 923 -14.92 13.70 1.91
CA TYR A 923 -15.48 15.04 1.66
C TYR A 923 -17.01 15.01 1.64
N GLU A 924 -17.65 15.84 2.47
CA GLU A 924 -19.10 16.10 2.40
C GLU A 924 -19.35 17.30 1.45
N PRO A 925 -20.26 17.19 0.45
CA PRO A 925 -20.41 18.22 -0.60
C PRO A 925 -20.74 19.64 -0.12
N THR A 926 -21.47 19.80 0.97
CA THR A 926 -21.83 21.12 1.54
C THR A 926 -20.64 21.78 2.24
N ALA A 927 -19.78 20.99 2.89
CA ALA A 927 -18.57 21.43 3.57
C ALA A 927 -17.38 21.66 2.61
N ALA A 928 -17.30 20.90 1.51
CA ALA A 928 -16.20 20.92 0.54
C ALA A 928 -16.65 21.39 -0.87
N PRO A 929 -17.20 22.61 -1.01
CA PRO A 929 -17.82 23.09 -2.26
C PRO A 929 -16.84 23.19 -3.44
N HIS A 930 -17.42 23.33 -4.64
CA HIS A 930 -16.74 23.51 -5.92
C HIS A 930 -15.64 24.57 -5.90
N VAL A 931 -14.50 24.26 -6.52
CA VAL A 931 -13.36 25.17 -6.71
C VAL A 931 -13.26 25.51 -8.19
N THR A 932 -13.63 26.74 -8.55
CA THR A 932 -13.65 27.18 -9.95
C THR A 932 -12.28 26.99 -10.61
N ALA A 933 -12.28 26.25 -11.72
CA ALA A 933 -11.09 25.98 -12.50
C ALA A 933 -10.60 27.22 -13.29
N VAL A 934 -9.31 27.23 -13.59
CA VAL A 934 -8.65 28.31 -14.34
C VAL A 934 -8.38 27.88 -15.78
N ASP A 935 -8.80 28.69 -16.77
CA ASP A 935 -8.41 28.53 -18.17
C ASP A 935 -6.91 28.85 -18.31
N PRO A 936 -6.04 27.85 -18.55
CA PRO A 936 -4.59 28.05 -18.64
C PRO A 936 -4.17 28.82 -19.90
N LEU A 937 -5.10 29.11 -20.83
CA LEU A 937 -4.86 29.92 -22.02
C LEU A 937 -5.22 31.40 -21.83
N GLU A 938 -5.86 31.79 -20.71
CA GLU A 938 -6.17 33.20 -20.40
C GLU A 938 -5.34 33.77 -19.23
N GLU A 939 -4.90 32.94 -18.29
CA GLU A 939 -4.09 33.36 -17.13
C GLU A 939 -2.57 33.17 -17.33
N SER A 940 -1.77 33.79 -16.45
CA SER A 940 -0.31 33.81 -16.53
C SER A 940 0.35 33.66 -15.16
N PHE A 941 1.03 32.53 -14.95
CA PHE A 941 1.65 32.17 -13.67
C PHE A 941 3.08 32.70 -13.60
N GLY A 942 3.20 34.03 -13.69
CA GLY A 942 4.48 34.74 -13.76
C GLY A 942 5.05 34.73 -15.19
N THR A 943 5.95 33.80 -15.49
CA THR A 943 6.54 33.62 -16.83
C THR A 943 6.12 32.31 -17.51
N HIS A 944 5.58 31.37 -16.73
CA HIS A 944 4.79 30.23 -17.21
C HIS A 944 3.47 30.75 -17.79
N VAL A 945 3.29 30.54 -19.09
CA VAL A 945 2.10 30.90 -19.86
C VAL A 945 1.75 29.66 -20.70
N PRO A 946 0.92 28.74 -20.20
CA PRO A 946 0.64 27.47 -20.87
C PRO A 946 0.19 27.65 -22.33
N GLY A 947 0.81 26.92 -23.25
CA GLY A 947 0.55 27.07 -24.69
C GLY A 947 0.80 28.47 -25.26
N GLN A 948 1.55 29.33 -24.55
CA GLN A 948 1.74 30.76 -24.83
C GLN A 948 0.41 31.55 -24.97
N GLY A 949 -0.69 31.07 -24.39
CA GLY A 949 -2.04 31.64 -24.57
C GLY A 949 -2.61 31.51 -26.00
N ILE A 950 -2.00 30.68 -26.86
CA ILE A 950 -2.37 30.57 -28.28
C ILE A 950 -3.56 29.63 -28.44
N ARG A 951 -4.78 30.17 -28.29
CA ARG A 951 -6.03 29.47 -28.64
C ARG A 951 -5.95 28.89 -30.07
N TRP A 952 -6.41 27.65 -30.23
CA TRP A 952 -6.28 26.83 -31.46
C TRP A 952 -6.77 27.48 -32.77
N VAL A 953 -7.61 28.52 -32.71
CA VAL A 953 -8.08 29.29 -33.87
C VAL A 953 -6.95 30.06 -34.56
N ALA A 954 -5.91 30.45 -33.82
CA ALA A 954 -4.72 31.11 -34.37
C ALA A 954 -3.71 30.11 -34.98
N ALA A 955 -3.80 28.84 -34.60
CA ALA A 955 -2.85 27.78 -34.99
C ALA A 955 -3.45 26.85 -36.09
N LEU A 956 -3.08 27.18 -37.33
CA LEU A 956 -3.15 26.37 -38.56
C LEU A 956 -4.48 26.28 -39.33
N GLY A 957 -4.32 26.23 -40.66
CA GLY A 957 -5.34 25.70 -41.58
C GLY A 957 -4.89 24.37 -42.20
N SER A 958 -5.82 23.43 -42.34
CA SER A 958 -5.73 22.15 -43.08
C SER A 958 -4.69 21.09 -42.70
N SER A 959 -3.60 21.41 -42.01
CA SER A 959 -2.58 20.46 -41.55
C SER A 959 -2.34 20.61 -40.05
N SER A 960 -2.37 19.50 -39.30
CA SER A 960 -2.43 19.48 -37.83
C SER A 960 -1.11 19.80 -37.11
N TYR A 961 0.00 19.87 -37.85
CA TYR A 961 1.37 20.00 -37.34
C TYR A 961 1.77 21.47 -37.20
N LEU A 962 2.56 21.78 -36.17
CA LEU A 962 3.19 23.09 -35.97
C LEU A 962 3.78 23.58 -37.31
N PRO A 963 3.41 24.77 -37.81
CA PRO A 963 3.75 25.13 -39.19
C PRO A 963 5.25 25.37 -39.31
N THR A 964 5.88 24.82 -40.34
CA THR A 964 7.27 25.14 -40.76
C THR A 964 7.47 26.63 -41.08
N ILE A 965 6.39 27.41 -41.15
CA ILE A 965 6.40 28.88 -41.18
C ILE A 965 6.95 29.52 -39.88
N LEU A 966 6.97 28.80 -38.75
CA LEU A 966 7.69 29.23 -37.54
C LEU A 966 9.20 29.13 -37.71
N THR A 967 9.68 28.13 -38.46
CA THR A 967 11.08 28.04 -38.88
C THR A 967 11.47 29.21 -39.81
N GLU A 968 10.54 29.71 -40.63
CA GLU A 968 10.74 30.94 -41.42
C GLU A 968 10.71 32.25 -40.58
N LEU A 969 10.25 32.20 -39.32
CA LEU A 969 10.21 33.33 -38.40
C LEU A 969 11.42 33.39 -37.44
N GLY A 970 12.35 32.43 -37.54
CA GLY A 970 13.57 32.39 -36.72
C GLY A 970 13.43 31.60 -35.42
N ALA A 971 12.92 30.37 -35.52
CA ALA A 971 13.10 29.32 -34.53
C ALA A 971 14.48 28.66 -34.67
#